data_AF-A0A5Y1YVG9-F1
#
_entry.id   AF-A0A5Y1YVG9-F1
#
_cell.length_a   1.000
_cell.length_b   1.000
_cell.length_c   1.000
_cell.angle_alpha   90.00
_cell.angle_beta   90.00
_cell.angle_gamma   90.00
#
_symmetry.space_group_name_H-M   'P 1'
#
loop_
_entity.id
_entity.type
_entity.pdbx_description
1 polymer ?
#
loop_
_entity_poly.entity_id
_entity_poly.type
_entity_poly.pdbx_seq_one_letter_code
_entity_poly.pdbx_strand_id
1 'polypeptide(L)'
;MALVIHYTRNEDGTFDVKRYRDNPINFAVTHVPDGVPFRVFIDEIGEDNDVTEDFEALKENATFHIVESAGGGAIKGVMKIFSVILKPLAKLLSPSVKGASSNLANSQVDSPNNSLTDRNNKARPYERSYDICGTVQTIPNNLMTTYKVFNAAGKIVEYGYYDAGRGYLDIRPEGITDGDTRVSDITGTSVAVYAPYTSPNNTSTPQVMVGDPIEQGLYITVESNEVDGVVLKAPNGLGISFSYMSGYPSLSGNIGTIYDPTGGSDFSGVLVPNDTFSLVAAWTNTDVDLSGGGYQVVSVSEGTVTFIVPGGLISRWQEIRPGSFFRGDGEASLQPDNTYEKTLTDWVSINRTEVERIVANIAAANGMYKDNGKSKTLASVTAEIQYQLLDENSTPYGPIYTAQGTVSGRTPDYNGVTIYADLPVVSRVRVRARRVTDLDFNFEGSVVDEITYVNLYGQTRDNTPHYGNRTTVHSMRKQTPRAAEVKQPQLRMIATEMVYKYLGNGVFEDTMTPNTQAVQSLIRLARDPDVGGLNLTVRNMDKLLAVQNEVEAYFGDKQAGEFCYTFDDYKTTMQDIVSTIADAIFCTPYRRGADILLDFERPRMGPEMVFTHRSKAGTSEKWTRTFNDAQVFDSLKFSYIDPKTNVKETITIPETGGLKTETYDSKGIRNYKQAFWAANRRHQKNILKKISVSFTATEEGIFALPNRAVSVVKGSRMSTYDGYVTAVNGLTVELSQPVKFTSGDDHYLVLKLRDGGVQSVRVVPGAHDRQVIMTSVPQEAIYTGNSALKTEFSFGNEARHNAQMILVSTVDPGDDRTVKITGFNYDKDFYKFDNVPPFGRAFSNGFDNGFN
;
A
#
# COMPACT_ATOMS: atom_id res chain seq x y z
N MET A 1 8.84 -44.76 -20.18
CA MET A 1 8.88 -43.98 -18.93
C MET A 1 10.33 -43.93 -18.53
N ALA A 2 10.84 -42.71 -18.36
CA ALA A 2 12.23 -42.47 -18.02
C ALA A 2 12.61 -43.25 -16.75
N LEU A 3 13.87 -43.69 -16.69
CA LEU A 3 14.41 -44.38 -15.53
C LEU A 3 15.27 -43.39 -14.75
N VAL A 4 14.89 -43.08 -13.52
CA VAL A 4 15.68 -42.21 -12.63
C VAL A 4 16.50 -43.07 -11.67
N ILE A 5 17.79 -42.83 -11.63
CA ILE A 5 18.74 -43.41 -10.68
C ILE A 5 19.15 -42.27 -9.74
N HIS A 6 18.61 -42.31 -8.52
CA HIS A 6 18.83 -41.28 -7.52
C HIS A 6 19.97 -41.68 -6.58
N TYR A 7 20.93 -40.77 -6.38
CA TYR A 7 22.06 -40.88 -5.47
C TYR A 7 21.86 -39.90 -4.32
N THR A 8 21.34 -40.40 -3.20
CA THR A 8 21.18 -39.63 -1.97
C THR A 8 22.50 -39.60 -1.23
N ARG A 9 22.93 -38.41 -0.80
CA ARG A 9 24.22 -38.28 -0.10
C ARG A 9 24.05 -38.50 1.40
N ASN A 10 24.76 -39.48 1.94
CA ASN A 10 24.80 -39.74 3.38
C ASN A 10 25.72 -38.74 4.11
N GLU A 11 25.54 -38.59 5.42
CA GLU A 11 26.33 -37.66 6.26
C GLU A 11 27.85 -37.94 6.24
N ASP A 12 28.23 -39.19 5.98
CA ASP A 12 29.63 -39.64 5.86
C ASP A 12 30.24 -39.37 4.47
N GLY A 13 29.47 -38.81 3.53
CA GLY A 13 29.89 -38.51 2.17
C GLY A 13 29.76 -39.67 1.17
N THR A 14 29.21 -40.81 1.60
CA THR A 14 28.85 -41.93 0.70
C THR A 14 27.50 -41.69 0.02
N PHE A 15 27.15 -42.51 -0.97
CA PHE A 15 25.89 -42.38 -1.71
C PHE A 15 25.06 -43.66 -1.67
N ASP A 16 23.79 -43.51 -1.30
CA ASP A 16 22.78 -44.56 -1.43
C ASP A 16 22.07 -44.43 -2.78
N VAL A 17 21.98 -45.54 -3.53
CA VAL A 17 21.45 -45.54 -4.90
C VAL A 17 20.12 -46.27 -4.97
N LYS A 18 19.09 -45.60 -5.49
CA LYS A 18 17.76 -46.20 -5.74
C LYS A 18 17.26 -45.89 -7.14
N ARG A 19 16.46 -46.80 -7.70
CA ARG A 19 15.93 -46.71 -9.07
C ARG A 19 14.42 -46.52 -9.06
N TYR A 20 13.94 -45.56 -9.86
CA TYR A 20 12.55 -45.18 -9.98
C TYR A 20 12.14 -45.09 -11.44
N ARG A 21 10.90 -45.42 -11.75
CA ARG A 21 10.31 -45.16 -13.08
C ARG A 21 9.41 -43.95 -12.99
N ASP A 22 10.00 -42.78 -13.14
CA ASP A 22 9.32 -41.49 -13.07
C ASP A 22 10.04 -40.48 -13.98
N ASN A 23 9.38 -39.36 -14.31
CA ASN A 23 10.04 -38.26 -14.98
C ASN A 23 11.03 -37.57 -14.01
N PRO A 24 12.26 -37.21 -14.44
CA PRO A 24 13.26 -36.63 -13.55
C PRO A 24 12.81 -35.32 -12.87
N ILE A 25 11.96 -34.52 -13.52
CA ILE A 25 11.41 -33.27 -12.96
C ILE A 25 10.41 -33.60 -11.85
N ASN A 26 9.49 -34.53 -12.11
CA ASN A 26 8.49 -34.94 -11.12
C ASN A 26 9.15 -35.62 -9.92
N PHE A 27 10.15 -36.48 -10.17
CA PHE A 27 10.93 -37.14 -9.14
C PHE A 27 11.65 -36.12 -8.24
N ALA A 28 12.36 -35.14 -8.82
CA ALA A 28 13.09 -34.14 -8.05
C ALA A 28 12.18 -33.32 -7.13
N VAL A 29 11.01 -32.90 -7.62
CA VAL A 29 10.03 -32.11 -6.85
C VAL A 29 9.43 -32.92 -5.69
N THR A 30 9.31 -34.23 -5.83
CA THR A 30 8.60 -35.08 -4.87
C THR A 30 9.52 -35.80 -3.88
N HIS A 31 10.77 -36.08 -4.26
CA HIS A 31 11.66 -36.95 -3.50
C HIS A 31 12.96 -36.28 -3.02
N VAL A 32 13.36 -35.13 -3.59
CA VAL A 32 14.54 -34.39 -3.10
C VAL A 32 14.08 -33.34 -2.07
N PRO A 33 14.58 -33.34 -0.82
CA PRO A 33 14.15 -32.38 0.20
C PRO A 33 14.45 -30.93 -0.18
N ASP A 34 13.56 -30.02 0.21
CA ASP A 34 13.70 -28.59 -0.04
C ASP A 34 15.03 -28.03 0.53
N GLY A 35 15.80 -27.36 -0.33
CA GLY A 35 17.09 -26.77 0.04
C GLY A 35 18.30 -27.69 -0.11
N VAL A 36 18.11 -28.95 -0.53
CA VAL A 36 19.21 -29.86 -0.88
C VAL A 36 19.65 -29.61 -2.33
N PRO A 37 20.89 -29.15 -2.59
CA PRO A 37 21.36 -28.94 -3.95
C PRO A 37 21.62 -30.28 -4.66
N PHE A 38 21.09 -30.45 -5.87
CA PHE A 38 21.28 -31.65 -6.69
C PHE A 38 21.61 -31.29 -8.14
N ARG A 39 22.14 -32.27 -8.88
CA ARG A 39 22.37 -32.21 -10.34
C ARG A 39 21.74 -33.40 -11.04
N VAL A 40 21.37 -33.22 -12.30
CA VAL A 40 20.75 -34.25 -13.15
C VAL A 40 21.62 -34.49 -14.37
N PHE A 41 22.00 -35.75 -14.61
CA PHE A 41 22.76 -36.18 -15.77
C PHE A 41 21.95 -37.16 -16.63
N ILE A 42 22.12 -37.11 -17.94
CA ILE A 42 21.47 -38.05 -18.87
C ILE A 42 22.44 -39.18 -19.25
N ASP A 43 21.95 -40.41 -19.23
CA ASP A 43 22.61 -41.69 -19.50
C ASP A 43 23.81 -42.07 -18.61
N GLU A 44 24.75 -41.16 -18.34
CA GLU A 44 25.90 -41.36 -17.45
C GLU A 44 26.28 -40.06 -16.71
N ILE A 45 26.98 -40.18 -15.58
CA ILE A 45 27.42 -39.03 -14.78
C ILE A 45 28.71 -38.44 -15.37
N GLY A 46 28.64 -37.23 -15.93
CA GLY A 46 29.78 -36.49 -16.49
C GLY A 46 29.39 -35.05 -16.86
N GLU A 47 30.36 -34.14 -16.92
CA GLU A 47 30.09 -32.70 -17.17
C GLU A 47 29.41 -32.44 -18.52
N ASP A 48 29.76 -33.22 -19.54
CA ASP A 48 29.15 -33.14 -20.88
C ASP A 48 27.70 -33.66 -20.93
N ASN A 49 27.28 -34.40 -19.90
CA ASN A 49 25.95 -35.02 -19.80
C ASN A 49 25.08 -34.36 -18.73
N ASP A 50 25.50 -33.21 -18.16
CA ASP A 50 24.74 -32.43 -17.18
C ASP A 50 23.56 -31.73 -17.87
N VAL A 51 22.36 -32.22 -17.60
CA VAL A 51 21.09 -31.71 -18.14
C VAL A 51 20.25 -31.04 -17.07
N THR A 52 20.85 -30.65 -15.92
CA THR A 52 20.14 -30.06 -14.79
C THR A 52 19.27 -28.86 -15.18
N GLU A 53 19.73 -28.07 -16.16
CA GLU A 53 19.04 -26.88 -16.66
C GLU A 53 18.45 -27.05 -18.08
N ASP A 54 18.56 -28.24 -18.68
CA ASP A 54 18.06 -28.53 -20.04
C ASP A 54 16.70 -29.23 -19.99
N PHE A 55 15.64 -28.43 -20.02
CA PHE A 55 14.26 -28.90 -19.94
C PHE A 55 13.79 -29.73 -21.15
N GLU A 56 14.45 -29.63 -22.30
CA GLU A 56 14.08 -30.46 -23.45
C GLU A 56 14.71 -31.84 -23.30
N ALA A 57 15.98 -31.91 -22.88
CA ALA A 57 16.64 -33.18 -22.57
C ALA A 57 15.94 -33.93 -21.41
N LEU A 58 15.45 -33.21 -20.39
CA LEU A 58 14.73 -33.80 -19.24
C LEU A 58 13.34 -34.39 -19.58
N LYS A 59 12.82 -34.11 -20.78
CA LYS A 59 11.56 -34.71 -21.29
C LYS A 59 11.80 -35.98 -22.08
N GLU A 60 13.05 -36.28 -22.43
CA GLU A 60 13.39 -37.47 -23.19
C GLU A 60 13.15 -38.75 -22.37
N ASN A 61 12.89 -39.85 -23.08
CA ASN A 61 12.68 -41.15 -22.45
C ASN A 61 14.02 -41.89 -22.33
N ALA A 62 14.91 -41.35 -21.50
CA ALA A 62 16.26 -41.84 -21.26
C ALA A 62 16.46 -42.31 -19.80
N THR A 63 17.69 -42.71 -19.46
CA THR A 63 18.08 -42.94 -18.07
C THR A 63 18.65 -41.65 -17.49
N PHE A 64 18.17 -41.20 -16.34
CA PHE A 64 18.66 -40.00 -15.67
C PHE A 64 19.32 -40.35 -14.35
N HIS A 65 20.44 -39.72 -14.07
CA HIS A 65 21.16 -39.83 -12.80
C HIS A 65 21.01 -38.53 -12.02
N ILE A 66 20.34 -38.58 -10.87
CA ILE A 66 20.15 -37.42 -10.00
C ILE A 66 21.06 -37.56 -8.79
N VAL A 67 21.98 -36.61 -8.59
CA VAL A 67 23.03 -36.68 -7.56
C VAL A 67 22.92 -35.49 -6.61
N GLU A 68 22.71 -35.77 -5.32
CA GLU A 68 22.71 -34.74 -4.27
C GLU A 68 24.14 -34.28 -3.91
N SER A 69 24.31 -33.01 -3.55
CA SER A 69 25.62 -32.42 -3.21
C SER A 69 25.64 -31.87 -1.78
N ALA A 70 26.83 -31.73 -1.18
CA ALA A 70 26.95 -31.27 0.22
C ALA A 70 26.56 -29.80 0.37
N GLY A 71 25.59 -29.52 1.25
CA GLY A 71 25.24 -28.17 1.66
C GLY A 71 26.25 -27.57 2.64
N GLY A 72 27.03 -26.58 2.18
CA GLY A 72 27.83 -25.70 3.03
C GLY A 72 27.13 -24.36 3.20
N GLY A 73 26.92 -23.92 4.45
CA GLY A 73 26.11 -22.75 4.78
C GLY A 73 26.59 -21.43 4.15
N ALA A 74 25.75 -20.85 3.30
CA ALA A 74 25.57 -19.41 3.06
C ALA A 74 24.34 -19.20 2.16
N ILE A 75 23.33 -18.49 2.67
CA ILE A 75 22.39 -17.59 1.96
C ILE A 75 21.85 -18.02 0.56
N LYS A 76 20.51 -18.16 0.50
CA LYS A 76 19.59 -18.07 -0.66
C LYS A 76 19.61 -19.20 -1.73
N GLY A 77 18.56 -20.02 -1.68
CA GLY A 77 18.03 -20.89 -2.75
C GLY A 77 17.04 -21.85 -2.08
N VAL A 78 15.81 -22.10 -2.52
CA VAL A 78 15.28 -22.16 -3.88
C VAL A 78 13.82 -21.65 -3.89
N MET A 79 13.57 -20.74 -4.83
CA MET A 79 12.23 -20.31 -5.25
C MET A 79 11.63 -21.35 -6.19
N LYS A 80 10.32 -21.56 -6.08
CA LYS A 80 9.37 -22.09 -7.08
C LYS A 80 9.97 -22.36 -8.46
N ILE A 81 10.15 -23.65 -8.80
CA ILE A 81 10.37 -24.14 -10.16
C ILE A 81 9.04 -24.08 -10.93
N PHE A 82 8.54 -22.87 -11.21
CA PHE A 82 7.51 -22.60 -12.23
C PHE A 82 7.57 -21.13 -12.63
N SER A 83 8.64 -20.75 -13.33
CA SER A 83 8.65 -19.70 -14.35
C SER A 83 10.07 -19.57 -14.88
N VAL A 84 10.25 -19.84 -16.17
CA VAL A 84 11.24 -19.29 -17.12
C VAL A 84 11.44 -20.36 -18.19
N ILE A 85 10.45 -20.45 -19.08
CA ILE A 85 10.77 -20.70 -20.49
C ILE A 85 11.10 -19.33 -21.08
N LEU A 86 12.20 -19.26 -21.84
CA LEU A 86 12.87 -18.12 -22.46
C LEU A 86 13.77 -17.27 -21.53
N LYS A 87 15.09 -17.49 -21.63
CA LYS A 87 16.10 -16.44 -21.93
C LYS A 87 17.53 -17.01 -21.92
N PRO A 88 18.20 -17.01 -23.10
CA PRO A 88 19.52 -16.37 -23.17
C PRO A 88 19.53 -15.09 -24.03
N LEU A 89 18.47 -14.77 -24.77
CA LEU A 89 18.52 -13.64 -25.72
C LEU A 89 18.06 -12.29 -25.13
N ALA A 90 17.12 -12.27 -24.18
CA ALA A 90 16.59 -10.99 -23.66
C ALA A 90 17.37 -10.39 -22.47
N LYS A 91 18.33 -11.13 -21.88
CA LYS A 91 19.23 -10.59 -20.83
C LYS A 91 20.29 -9.65 -21.40
N LEU A 92 20.51 -9.71 -22.72
CA LEU A 92 21.41 -8.82 -23.48
C LEU A 92 20.66 -7.63 -24.12
N LEU A 93 19.33 -7.60 -24.03
CA LEU A 93 18.46 -6.56 -24.61
C LEU A 93 17.73 -5.72 -23.55
N SER A 94 17.84 -6.11 -22.28
CA SER A 94 17.40 -5.27 -21.16
C SER A 94 18.61 -4.49 -20.65
N PRO A 95 18.57 -3.15 -20.63
CA PRO A 95 19.56 -2.36 -19.91
C PRO A 95 19.65 -2.86 -18.49
N SER A 96 20.82 -3.34 -18.09
CA SER A 96 21.15 -3.52 -16.68
C SER A 96 21.64 -2.20 -16.08
N VAL A 97 21.02 -1.07 -16.44
CA VAL A 97 20.98 0.00 -15.45
C VAL A 97 20.28 -0.66 -14.26
N LYS A 98 20.91 -0.67 -13.08
CA LYS A 98 20.17 -0.79 -11.82
C LYS A 98 19.28 0.47 -11.67
N GLY A 99 18.41 0.72 -12.64
CA GLY A 99 17.18 1.47 -12.46
C GLY A 99 16.29 0.56 -11.64
N ALA A 100 15.55 1.13 -10.70
CA ALA A 100 14.75 0.38 -9.74
C ALA A 100 14.00 -0.73 -10.48
N SER A 101 14.38 -1.98 -10.22
CA SER A 101 13.74 -3.12 -10.85
C SER A 101 12.27 -3.08 -10.45
N SER A 102 11.39 -2.79 -11.40
CA SER A 102 9.94 -2.82 -11.23
C SER A 102 9.36 -4.23 -11.05
N ASN A 103 10.20 -5.20 -10.66
CA ASN A 103 9.81 -6.54 -10.24
C ASN A 103 9.90 -6.69 -8.71
N LEU A 104 9.53 -5.64 -7.97
CA LEU A 104 9.09 -5.77 -6.57
C LEU A 104 7.63 -6.25 -6.55
N ALA A 105 7.33 -7.40 -7.16
CA ALA A 105 6.16 -8.16 -6.77
C ALA A 105 6.56 -8.95 -5.52
N ASN A 106 6.63 -8.25 -4.38
CA ASN A 106 6.67 -8.90 -3.07
C ASN A 106 5.25 -8.88 -2.52
N SER A 107 4.85 -9.96 -1.85
CA SER A 107 3.52 -10.21 -1.30
C SER A 107 3.21 -9.34 -0.08
N GLN A 108 3.38 -8.03 -0.20
CA GLN A 108 2.97 -7.04 0.77
C GLN A 108 1.98 -6.12 0.07
N VAL A 109 0.77 -6.02 0.62
CA VAL A 109 -0.31 -5.21 0.05
C VAL A 109 0.18 -3.76 -0.03
N ASP A 110 0.09 -3.14 -1.22
CA ASP A 110 0.44 -1.74 -1.43
C ASP A 110 -0.24 -0.84 -0.39
N SER A 111 0.44 0.24 0.04
CA SER A 111 -0.20 1.17 0.97
C SER A 111 -1.43 1.83 0.33
N PRO A 112 -2.38 2.35 1.12
CA PRO A 112 -3.51 3.11 0.60
C PRO A 112 -3.15 4.29 -0.35
N ASN A 113 -1.94 4.85 -0.23
CA ASN A 113 -1.47 5.95 -1.08
C ASN A 113 -1.01 5.48 -2.47
N ASN A 114 -0.52 4.23 -2.56
CA ASN A 114 0.04 3.66 -3.79
C ASN A 114 -0.79 2.49 -4.37
N SER A 115 -1.78 1.99 -3.62
CA SER A 115 -2.66 0.89 -4.03
C SER A 115 -3.77 1.33 -4.99
N LEU A 116 -4.15 0.41 -5.88
CA LEU A 116 -5.28 0.58 -6.81
C LEU A 116 -6.62 0.12 -6.22
N THR A 117 -6.58 -0.75 -5.21
CA THR A 117 -7.75 -1.32 -4.54
C THR A 117 -7.64 -1.10 -3.02
N ASP A 118 -8.76 -1.14 -2.29
CA ASP A 118 -8.79 -1.04 -0.82
C ASP A 118 -8.10 0.21 -0.24
N ARG A 119 -8.35 1.36 -0.88
CA ARG A 119 -7.89 2.69 -0.48
C ARG A 119 -8.66 3.22 0.74
N ASN A 120 -8.47 2.57 1.88
CA ASN A 120 -9.12 2.89 3.15
C ASN A 120 -8.14 3.34 4.22
N ASN A 121 -8.62 4.16 5.17
CA ASN A 121 -7.86 4.47 6.38
C ASN A 121 -7.73 3.18 7.21
N LYS A 122 -6.49 2.70 7.38
CA LYS A 122 -6.18 1.51 8.15
C LYS A 122 -4.94 1.73 9.00
N ALA A 123 -4.83 0.99 10.09
CA ALA A 123 -3.60 0.96 10.88
C ALA A 123 -2.49 0.27 10.07
N ARG A 124 -1.27 0.82 10.11
CA ARG A 124 -0.07 0.28 9.44
C ARG A 124 1.07 0.04 10.45
N PRO A 125 0.88 -0.85 11.45
CA PRO A 125 1.91 -1.12 12.44
C PRO A 125 3.15 -1.73 11.78
N TYR A 126 4.34 -1.34 12.24
CA TYR A 126 5.64 -1.79 11.73
C TYR A 126 5.93 -1.45 10.26
N GLU A 127 5.16 -0.54 9.65
CA GLU A 127 5.44 -0.04 8.31
C GLU A 127 6.06 1.36 8.35
N ARG A 128 6.69 1.75 7.24
CA ARG A 128 7.27 3.09 7.11
C ARG A 128 6.13 4.12 7.07
N SER A 129 6.29 5.22 7.82
CA SER A 129 5.39 6.39 7.71
C SER A 129 5.53 7.01 6.32
N TYR A 130 4.52 7.77 5.88
CA TYR A 130 4.49 8.31 4.53
C TYR A 130 5.52 9.41 4.33
N ASP A 131 6.54 9.15 3.51
CA ASP A 131 7.46 10.15 2.99
C ASP A 131 6.93 10.71 1.67
N ILE A 132 6.13 11.78 1.79
CA ILE A 132 5.52 12.45 0.65
C ILE A 132 6.56 13.33 -0.05
N CYS A 133 6.64 13.21 -1.38
CA CYS A 133 7.33 14.15 -2.26
C CYS A 133 6.32 14.75 -3.24
N GLY A 134 6.45 16.04 -3.55
CA GLY A 134 5.49 16.73 -4.40
C GLY A 134 4.08 16.80 -3.82
N THR A 135 3.08 16.82 -4.70
CA THR A 135 1.65 16.84 -4.35
C THR A 135 1.01 15.47 -4.59
N VAL A 136 0.50 14.86 -3.53
CA VAL A 136 -0.15 13.53 -3.57
C VAL A 136 -1.50 13.55 -2.86
N GLN A 137 -2.39 12.64 -3.24
CA GLN A 137 -3.55 12.32 -2.42
C GLN A 137 -3.12 11.32 -1.34
N THR A 138 -3.03 11.78 -0.10
CA THR A 138 -2.75 10.92 1.05
C THR A 138 -4.05 10.43 1.67
N ILE A 139 -4.07 9.15 2.03
CA ILE A 139 -5.09 8.47 2.81
C ILE A 139 -4.44 8.15 4.15
N PRO A 140 -4.67 9.00 5.17
CA PRO A 140 -3.98 8.90 6.44
C PRO A 140 -4.17 7.55 7.12
N ASN A 141 -3.15 7.10 7.83
CA ASN A 141 -3.19 5.85 8.59
C ASN A 141 -3.79 6.06 9.96
N ASN A 142 -4.56 5.10 10.47
CA ASN A 142 -5.12 5.19 11.81
C ASN A 142 -3.98 5.13 12.84
N LEU A 143 -3.82 6.21 13.61
CA LEU A 143 -3.03 6.22 14.85
C LEU A 143 -3.87 5.78 16.03
N MET A 144 -5.18 6.08 15.98
CA MET A 144 -6.17 5.70 16.97
C MET A 144 -7.22 4.80 16.33
N THR A 145 -7.65 3.75 17.06
CA THR A 145 -8.86 3.01 16.69
C THR A 145 -10.04 3.98 16.70
N THR A 146 -10.73 4.10 15.57
CA THR A 146 -11.92 4.95 15.48
C THR A 146 -13.01 4.41 16.38
N TYR A 147 -13.77 5.29 17.05
CA TYR A 147 -14.89 4.88 17.88
C TYR A 147 -16.08 5.81 17.68
N LYS A 148 -17.27 5.27 17.92
CA LYS A 148 -18.54 5.96 17.68
C LYS A 148 -19.19 6.35 19.00
N VAL A 149 -19.79 7.52 19.06
CA VAL A 149 -20.59 8.00 20.19
C VAL A 149 -21.81 8.76 19.70
N PHE A 150 -22.83 8.86 20.53
CA PHE A 150 -23.96 9.75 20.33
C PHE A 150 -23.61 11.14 20.85
N ASN A 151 -23.80 12.16 20.01
CA ASN A 151 -23.69 13.54 20.43
C ASN A 151 -24.91 13.97 21.27
N ALA A 152 -24.91 15.21 21.78
CA ALA A 152 -26.02 15.74 22.60
C ALA A 152 -27.38 15.78 21.87
N ALA A 153 -27.38 15.76 20.53
CA ALA A 153 -28.59 15.66 19.72
C ALA A 153 -29.02 14.21 19.41
N GLY A 154 -28.33 13.22 20.01
CA GLY A 154 -28.62 11.80 19.84
C GLY A 154 -28.26 11.24 18.46
N LYS A 155 -27.32 11.87 17.76
CA LYS A 155 -26.82 11.42 16.45
C LYS A 155 -25.42 10.84 16.58
N ILE A 156 -25.15 9.80 15.78
CA ILE A 156 -23.86 9.12 15.78
C ILE A 156 -22.79 10.04 15.19
N VAL A 157 -21.69 10.14 15.93
CA VAL A 157 -20.46 10.80 15.54
C VAL A 157 -19.30 9.82 15.76
N GLU A 158 -18.42 9.74 14.79
CA GLU A 158 -17.22 8.91 14.83
C GLU A 158 -15.98 9.79 15.03
N TYR A 159 -15.16 9.45 16.02
CA TYR A 159 -13.88 10.11 16.26
C TYR A 159 -12.74 9.25 15.73
N GLY A 160 -11.73 9.90 15.16
CA GLY A 160 -10.56 9.24 14.59
C GLY A 160 -9.33 10.14 14.64
N TYR A 161 -8.16 9.53 14.80
CA TYR A 161 -6.89 10.24 14.77
C TYR A 161 -5.89 9.51 13.87
N TYR A 162 -5.23 10.25 12.98
CA TYR A 162 -4.49 9.68 11.85
C TYR A 162 -3.10 10.29 11.63
N ASP A 163 -2.22 9.54 10.98
CA ASP A 163 -0.91 9.97 10.45
C ASP A 163 -1.03 10.25 8.95
N ALA A 164 -0.93 11.52 8.55
CA ALA A 164 -0.99 11.93 7.15
C ALA A 164 0.37 11.79 6.45
N GLY A 165 1.47 11.83 7.21
CA GLY A 165 2.83 11.65 6.72
C GLY A 165 3.90 12.37 7.54
N ARG A 166 5.16 12.05 7.24
CA ARG A 166 6.35 12.58 7.91
C ARG A 166 6.70 13.98 7.38
N GLY A 167 7.06 14.89 8.29
CA GLY A 167 7.41 16.27 7.97
C GLY A 167 6.20 17.20 7.84
N TYR A 168 6.48 18.47 7.50
CA TYR A 168 5.47 19.50 7.30
C TYR A 168 4.80 19.30 5.94
N LEU A 169 3.46 19.31 5.93
CA LEU A 169 2.65 19.15 4.73
C LEU A 169 1.72 20.36 4.55
N ASP A 170 1.67 20.92 3.34
CA ASP A 170 0.64 21.88 2.94
C ASP A 170 -0.62 21.10 2.56
N ILE A 171 -1.60 21.11 3.46
CA ILE A 171 -2.93 20.54 3.28
C ILE A 171 -3.92 21.70 3.39
N ARG A 172 -4.74 21.88 2.36
CA ARG A 172 -5.72 22.96 2.32
C ARG A 172 -7.13 22.44 2.56
N PRO A 173 -8.05 23.24 3.14
CA PRO A 173 -9.44 22.84 3.40
C PRO A 173 -10.14 22.22 2.19
N GLU A 174 -9.94 22.79 0.99
CA GLU A 174 -10.53 22.31 -0.27
C GLU A 174 -10.03 20.94 -0.72
N GLY A 175 -8.88 20.51 -0.19
CA GLY A 175 -8.27 19.22 -0.49
C GLY A 175 -8.72 18.10 0.44
N ILE A 176 -9.47 18.37 1.51
CA ILE A 176 -9.91 17.39 2.51
C ILE A 176 -11.30 16.85 2.13
N THR A 177 -11.41 15.55 1.87
CA THR A 177 -12.65 14.89 1.48
C THR A 177 -12.93 13.65 2.32
N ASP A 178 -14.22 13.33 2.53
CA ASP A 178 -14.68 12.03 3.01
C ASP A 178 -15.31 11.28 1.84
N GLY A 179 -14.59 10.27 1.34
CA GLY A 179 -14.80 9.71 0.02
C GLY A 179 -14.57 10.79 -1.05
N ASP A 180 -15.61 11.11 -1.80
CA ASP A 180 -15.57 12.10 -2.89
C ASP A 180 -16.20 13.46 -2.49
N THR A 181 -16.77 13.57 -1.28
CA THR A 181 -17.42 14.80 -0.78
C THR A 181 -16.45 15.60 0.06
N ARG A 182 -16.36 16.92 -0.16
CA ARG A 182 -15.53 17.81 0.66
C ARG A 182 -16.06 17.86 2.09
N VAL A 183 -15.15 17.83 3.06
CA VAL A 183 -15.53 17.87 4.48
C VAL A 183 -16.24 19.18 4.84
N SER A 184 -15.88 20.30 4.20
CA SER A 184 -16.55 21.60 4.38
C SER A 184 -18.05 21.58 4.07
N ASP A 185 -18.47 20.64 3.21
CA ASP A 185 -19.84 20.55 2.71
C ASP A 185 -20.69 19.59 3.56
N ILE A 186 -20.08 18.91 4.54
CA ILE A 186 -20.74 17.93 5.41
C ILE A 186 -21.03 18.57 6.77
N THR A 187 -22.26 19.04 6.97
CA THR A 187 -22.68 19.65 8.24
C THR A 187 -22.47 18.73 9.44
N GLY A 188 -21.77 19.23 10.46
CA GLY A 188 -21.49 18.50 11.70
C GLY A 188 -20.33 17.51 11.61
N THR A 189 -19.56 17.55 10.51
CA THR A 189 -18.25 16.90 10.44
C THR A 189 -17.15 17.94 10.61
N SER A 190 -16.07 17.58 11.28
CA SER A 190 -14.95 18.47 11.54
C SER A 190 -13.62 17.73 11.42
N VAL A 191 -12.61 18.40 10.88
CA VAL A 191 -11.27 17.87 10.70
C VAL A 191 -10.25 18.93 11.09
N ALA A 192 -9.33 18.56 11.97
CA ALA A 192 -8.23 19.37 12.44
C ALA A 192 -6.90 18.72 12.02
N VAL A 193 -6.05 19.46 11.29
CA VAL A 193 -4.71 19.03 10.88
C VAL A 193 -3.68 19.70 11.77
N TYR A 194 -2.78 18.91 12.35
CA TYR A 194 -1.72 19.36 13.24
C TYR A 194 -0.36 19.15 12.56
N ALA A 195 0.48 20.18 12.59
CA ALA A 195 1.82 20.15 12.05
C ALA A 195 2.74 19.24 12.90
N PRO A 196 3.94 18.87 12.40
CA PRO A 196 4.96 18.20 13.20
C PRO A 196 5.18 18.83 14.58
N TYR A 197 5.43 17.97 15.58
CA TYR A 197 5.62 18.34 16.99
C TYR A 197 4.40 19.01 17.64
N THR A 198 3.23 18.92 17.00
CA THR A 198 1.96 19.43 17.56
C THR A 198 0.90 18.34 17.57
N SER A 199 -0.07 18.47 18.48
CA SER A 199 -1.25 17.61 18.59
C SER A 199 -2.36 18.34 19.38
N PRO A 200 -3.58 17.78 19.43
CA PRO A 200 -4.63 18.27 20.32
C PRO A 200 -4.22 18.39 21.80
N ASN A 201 -3.20 17.64 22.24
CA ASN A 201 -2.78 17.60 23.64
C ASN A 201 -1.80 18.72 24.03
N ASN A 202 -1.11 19.34 23.08
CA ASN A 202 -0.09 20.36 23.36
C ASN A 202 -0.31 21.70 22.65
N THR A 203 -1.26 21.80 21.72
CA THR A 203 -1.67 23.06 21.11
C THR A 203 -3.18 23.11 20.92
N SER A 204 -3.76 24.29 21.12
CA SER A 204 -5.16 24.58 20.83
C SER A 204 -5.39 25.04 19.39
N THR A 205 -4.33 25.35 18.65
CA THR A 205 -4.40 25.91 17.30
C THR A 205 -3.86 24.88 16.29
N PRO A 206 -4.73 24.14 15.60
CA PRO A 206 -4.32 23.29 14.49
C PRO A 206 -3.82 24.15 13.31
N GLN A 207 -2.99 23.56 12.44
CA GLN A 207 -2.56 24.18 11.19
C GLN A 207 -3.75 24.48 10.29
N VAL A 208 -4.69 23.52 10.18
CA VAL A 208 -5.94 23.65 9.42
C VAL A 208 -7.10 23.16 10.29
N MET A 209 -8.18 23.93 10.30
CA MET A 209 -9.44 23.55 10.93
C MET A 209 -10.57 23.66 9.92
N VAL A 210 -11.32 22.57 9.73
CA VAL A 210 -12.56 22.54 8.94
C VAL A 210 -13.69 22.11 9.85
N GLY A 211 -14.78 22.87 9.91
CA GLY A 211 -15.89 22.64 10.84
C GLY A 211 -15.62 23.23 12.23
N ASP A 212 -16.35 22.73 13.23
CA ASP A 212 -16.30 23.22 14.61
C ASP A 212 -15.13 22.58 15.39
N PRO A 213 -14.53 23.29 16.37
CA PRO A 213 -13.44 22.75 17.18
C PRO A 213 -13.76 21.37 17.78
N ILE A 214 -12.82 20.44 17.67
CA ILE A 214 -12.98 19.09 18.22
C ILE A 214 -12.59 19.13 19.70
N GLU A 215 -13.57 19.04 20.59
CA GLU A 215 -13.36 19.10 22.05
C GLU A 215 -12.93 17.75 22.66
N GLN A 216 -13.16 16.66 21.91
CA GLN A 216 -12.82 15.32 22.35
C GLN A 216 -11.29 15.15 22.42
N GLY A 217 -10.77 14.60 23.52
CA GLY A 217 -9.35 14.24 23.64
C GLY A 217 -8.95 13.04 22.79
N LEU A 218 -7.66 12.66 22.85
CA LEU A 218 -7.15 11.44 22.21
C LEU A 218 -7.24 10.24 23.16
N TYR A 219 -7.64 9.07 22.63
CA TYR A 219 -7.89 7.87 23.43
C TYR A 219 -7.38 6.60 22.77
N ILE A 220 -6.58 5.81 23.48
CA ILE A 220 -6.34 4.41 23.11
C ILE A 220 -7.65 3.67 23.35
N THR A 221 -8.27 3.18 22.27
CA THR A 221 -9.61 2.57 22.31
C THR A 221 -9.57 1.10 21.96
N VAL A 222 -10.21 0.28 22.81
CA VAL A 222 -10.47 -1.14 22.60
C VAL A 222 -11.97 -1.32 22.42
N GLU A 223 -12.38 -1.84 21.26
CA GLU A 223 -13.77 -2.22 20.98
C GLU A 223 -14.02 -3.68 21.36
N SER A 224 -15.19 -3.96 21.92
CA SER A 224 -15.67 -5.31 22.18
C SER A 224 -16.56 -5.80 21.05
N ASN A 225 -16.22 -6.96 20.47
CA ASN A 225 -17.03 -7.60 19.42
C ASN A 225 -18.22 -8.40 19.99
N GLU A 226 -18.25 -8.66 21.30
CA GLU A 226 -19.29 -9.47 21.96
C GLU A 226 -20.61 -8.70 22.18
N VAL A 227 -20.61 -7.38 21.98
CA VAL A 227 -21.81 -6.55 22.08
C VAL A 227 -22.31 -6.30 20.66
N ASP A 228 -23.36 -7.02 20.28
CA ASP A 228 -23.95 -6.97 18.94
C ASP A 228 -25.46 -6.69 18.99
N GLY A 229 -25.83 -5.48 19.39
CA GLY A 229 -27.20 -4.98 19.21
C GLY A 229 -28.29 -5.65 20.08
N VAL A 230 -27.95 -6.14 21.27
CA VAL A 230 -28.91 -6.82 22.16
C VAL A 230 -30.01 -5.86 22.61
N VAL A 231 -31.28 -6.23 22.45
CA VAL A 231 -32.44 -5.47 22.94
C VAL A 231 -32.51 -5.54 24.47
N LEU A 232 -32.57 -4.39 25.14
CA LEU A 232 -32.69 -4.31 26.59
C LEU A 232 -34.17 -4.35 27.01
N LYS A 233 -34.61 -5.49 27.55
CA LYS A 233 -35.98 -5.72 28.00
C LYS A 233 -36.34 -4.86 29.21
N ALA A 234 -37.56 -4.33 29.25
CA ALA A 234 -38.08 -3.58 30.39
C ALA A 234 -38.39 -4.50 31.59
N PRO A 235 -38.23 -4.06 32.85
CA PRO A 235 -38.49 -4.89 34.02
C PRO A 235 -39.93 -5.44 34.07
N ASN A 236 -40.93 -4.60 33.80
CA ASN A 236 -42.33 -5.02 33.70
C ASN A 236 -42.73 -5.67 32.35
N GLY A 237 -41.79 -5.75 31.40
CA GLY A 237 -42.00 -6.36 30.07
C GLY A 237 -41.49 -7.80 29.96
N LEU A 238 -40.97 -8.37 31.05
CA LEU A 238 -40.48 -9.75 31.10
C LEU A 238 -41.60 -10.79 31.23
N GLY A 239 -42.83 -10.34 31.51
CA GLY A 239 -43.97 -11.22 31.72
C GLY A 239 -44.46 -11.92 30.46
N ILE A 240 -45.01 -13.11 30.64
CA ILE A 240 -45.72 -13.86 29.61
C ILE A 240 -47.21 -13.62 29.81
N SER A 241 -47.85 -12.92 28.88
CA SER A 241 -49.30 -12.75 28.89
C SER A 241 -50.00 -13.94 28.25
N PHE A 242 -51.05 -14.42 28.89
CA PHE A 242 -51.88 -15.51 28.37
C PHE A 242 -52.98 -14.95 27.46
N SER A 243 -53.06 -15.48 26.25
CA SER A 243 -54.16 -15.27 25.30
C SER A 243 -55.30 -16.28 25.53
N TYR A 244 -56.41 -16.11 24.80
CA TYR A 244 -57.56 -17.02 24.88
C TYR A 244 -57.15 -18.47 24.58
N MET A 245 -57.53 -19.40 25.46
CA MET A 245 -57.16 -20.82 25.40
C MET A 245 -55.64 -21.10 25.47
N SER A 246 -54.86 -20.20 26.06
CA SER A 246 -53.46 -20.44 26.44
C SER A 246 -53.31 -20.55 27.96
N GLY A 247 -52.29 -21.29 28.42
CA GLY A 247 -52.02 -21.50 29.84
C GLY A 247 -53.13 -22.29 30.56
N TYR A 248 -53.03 -23.62 30.52
CA TYR A 248 -53.88 -24.56 31.23
C TYR A 248 -53.26 -24.90 32.59
N PRO A 249 -53.76 -24.33 33.70
CA PRO A 249 -53.28 -24.69 35.02
C PRO A 249 -53.84 -26.04 35.46
N SER A 250 -53.00 -26.84 36.11
CA SER A 250 -53.38 -28.10 36.76
C SER A 250 -52.57 -28.30 38.04
N LEU A 251 -53.08 -29.12 38.97
CA LEU A 251 -52.44 -29.43 40.24
C LEU A 251 -52.30 -30.95 40.41
N SER A 252 -51.11 -31.41 40.82
CA SER A 252 -50.86 -32.78 41.26
C SER A 252 -50.12 -32.76 42.60
N GLY A 253 -50.81 -33.13 43.69
CA GLY A 253 -50.28 -32.97 45.05
C GLY A 253 -50.09 -31.49 45.40
N ASN A 254 -48.82 -31.06 45.55
CA ASN A 254 -48.44 -29.64 45.74
C ASN A 254 -47.69 -29.05 44.54
N ILE A 255 -47.62 -29.79 43.42
CA ILE A 255 -46.96 -29.35 42.19
C ILE A 255 -48.03 -28.82 41.23
N GLY A 256 -47.95 -27.52 40.94
CA GLY A 256 -48.72 -26.87 39.90
C GLY A 256 -48.02 -27.00 38.55
N THR A 257 -48.80 -27.12 37.49
CA THR A 257 -48.32 -27.13 36.10
C THR A 257 -49.13 -26.14 35.29
N ILE A 258 -48.46 -25.29 34.51
CA ILE A 258 -49.09 -24.49 33.46
C ILE A 258 -48.57 -25.00 32.12
N TYR A 259 -49.50 -25.39 31.26
CA TYR A 259 -49.21 -25.87 29.90
C TYR A 259 -49.82 -24.92 28.86
N ASP A 260 -49.03 -24.47 27.89
CA ASP A 260 -49.53 -23.69 26.76
C ASP A 260 -49.44 -24.51 25.46
N PRO A 261 -50.58 -25.00 24.92
CA PRO A 261 -50.61 -25.74 23.67
C PRO A 261 -50.48 -24.85 22.41
N THR A 262 -50.59 -23.52 22.56
CA THR A 262 -50.51 -22.60 21.41
C THR A 262 -49.07 -22.37 20.95
N GLY A 263 -48.08 -22.68 21.81
CA GLY A 263 -46.68 -22.34 21.60
C GLY A 263 -46.38 -20.83 21.71
N GLY A 264 -47.35 -20.02 22.16
CA GLY A 264 -47.19 -18.56 22.28
C GLY A 264 -46.48 -18.12 23.56
N SER A 265 -46.47 -18.96 24.59
CA SER A 265 -45.75 -18.75 25.84
C SER A 265 -44.42 -19.49 25.79
N ASP A 266 -43.28 -18.79 25.67
CA ASP A 266 -41.95 -19.40 25.87
C ASP A 266 -41.54 -19.25 27.34
N PHE A 267 -41.93 -20.22 28.18
CA PHE A 267 -41.63 -20.18 29.62
C PHE A 267 -40.12 -20.30 29.89
N SER A 268 -39.39 -21.08 29.10
CA SER A 268 -37.94 -21.27 29.23
C SER A 268 -37.13 -20.03 28.87
N GLY A 269 -37.68 -19.13 28.07
CA GLY A 269 -37.06 -17.84 27.75
C GLY A 269 -37.08 -16.83 28.90
N VAL A 270 -37.86 -17.09 29.96
CA VAL A 270 -38.04 -16.17 31.11
C VAL A 270 -37.62 -16.83 32.43
N LEU A 271 -37.94 -18.10 32.64
CA LEU A 271 -37.72 -18.82 33.89
C LEU A 271 -36.69 -19.94 33.75
N VAL A 272 -36.00 -20.25 34.83
CA VAL A 272 -35.15 -21.44 35.01
C VAL A 272 -35.52 -22.17 36.32
N PRO A 273 -35.13 -23.45 36.50
CA PRO A 273 -35.38 -24.16 37.76
C PRO A 273 -34.85 -23.39 38.98
N ASN A 274 -35.65 -23.37 40.05
CA ASN A 274 -35.48 -22.61 41.29
C ASN A 274 -35.78 -21.10 41.23
N ASP A 275 -36.13 -20.52 40.08
CA ASP A 275 -36.69 -19.17 40.05
C ASP A 275 -38.02 -19.12 40.82
N THR A 276 -38.40 -17.94 41.27
CA THR A 276 -39.76 -17.66 41.73
C THR A 276 -40.48 -16.71 40.79
N PHE A 277 -41.78 -16.92 40.63
CA PHE A 277 -42.62 -16.06 39.80
C PHE A 277 -43.95 -15.75 40.50
N SER A 278 -44.60 -14.72 39.97
CA SER A 278 -45.93 -14.28 40.33
C SER A 278 -46.90 -14.46 39.16
N LEU A 279 -48.12 -14.83 39.48
CA LEU A 279 -49.25 -14.78 38.56
C LEU A 279 -50.05 -13.50 38.85
N VAL A 280 -50.28 -12.71 37.81
CA VAL A 280 -51.00 -11.44 37.86
C VAL A 280 -52.30 -11.58 37.09
N ALA A 281 -53.42 -11.15 37.69
CA ALA A 281 -54.77 -11.25 37.11
C ALA A 281 -55.10 -12.64 36.54
N ALA A 282 -54.58 -13.71 37.16
CA ALA A 282 -54.62 -15.07 36.63
C ALA A 282 -55.92 -15.79 37.00
N TRP A 283 -57.03 -15.28 36.49
CA TRP A 283 -58.35 -15.89 36.64
C TRP A 283 -58.57 -16.98 35.60
N THR A 284 -59.09 -18.13 36.04
CA THR A 284 -59.51 -19.19 35.11
C THR A 284 -60.88 -18.88 34.49
N ASN A 285 -61.18 -19.51 33.36
CA ASN A 285 -62.51 -19.52 32.74
C ASN A 285 -63.62 -20.10 33.66
N THR A 286 -63.26 -20.66 34.81
CA THR A 286 -64.15 -21.24 35.83
C THR A 286 -64.27 -20.41 37.11
N ASP A 287 -63.84 -19.13 37.09
CA ASP A 287 -63.92 -18.16 38.21
C ASP A 287 -62.99 -18.47 39.39
N VAL A 288 -61.86 -19.14 39.15
CA VAL A 288 -60.82 -19.39 40.18
C VAL A 288 -59.69 -18.39 40.02
N ASP A 289 -59.36 -17.65 41.09
CA ASP A 289 -58.24 -16.70 41.13
C ASP A 289 -56.94 -17.40 41.55
N LEU A 290 -56.01 -17.55 40.61
CA LEU A 290 -54.68 -18.10 40.87
C LEU A 290 -53.61 -17.00 41.02
N SER A 291 -54.01 -15.73 41.10
CA SER A 291 -53.08 -14.62 41.28
C SER A 291 -52.37 -14.70 42.62
N GLY A 292 -51.08 -14.38 42.62
CA GLY A 292 -50.23 -14.47 43.81
C GLY A 292 -48.75 -14.65 43.44
N GLY A 293 -47.87 -14.48 44.42
CA GLY A 293 -46.42 -14.61 44.23
C GLY A 293 -45.80 -15.78 45.00
N GLY A 294 -44.55 -16.07 44.69
CA GLY A 294 -43.75 -17.09 45.38
C GLY A 294 -43.86 -18.50 44.81
N TYR A 295 -44.36 -18.65 43.58
CA TYR A 295 -44.36 -19.95 42.89
C TYR A 295 -42.93 -20.35 42.53
N GLN A 296 -42.40 -21.42 43.12
CA GLN A 296 -41.01 -21.85 42.91
C GLN A 296 -40.92 -22.86 41.76
N VAL A 297 -40.19 -22.53 40.70
CA VAL A 297 -40.03 -23.37 39.51
C VAL A 297 -39.28 -24.65 39.83
N VAL A 298 -39.86 -25.80 39.44
CA VAL A 298 -39.25 -27.13 39.55
C VAL A 298 -38.61 -27.52 38.22
N SER A 299 -39.36 -27.37 37.12
CA SER A 299 -38.85 -27.59 35.76
C SER A 299 -39.58 -26.68 34.79
N VAL A 300 -38.92 -26.38 33.67
CA VAL A 300 -39.45 -25.50 32.64
C VAL A 300 -38.99 -25.97 31.26
N SER A 301 -39.87 -25.79 30.29
CA SER A 301 -39.68 -25.99 28.85
C SER A 301 -40.43 -24.87 28.13
N GLU A 302 -40.28 -24.74 26.81
CA GLU A 302 -40.96 -23.69 26.04
C GLU A 302 -42.46 -23.66 26.37
N GLY A 303 -43.19 -24.76 26.21
CA GLY A 303 -44.65 -24.79 26.42
C GLY A 303 -45.14 -25.25 27.80
N THR A 304 -44.26 -25.62 28.74
CA THR A 304 -44.70 -26.11 30.07
C THR A 304 -43.79 -25.62 31.18
N VAL A 305 -44.38 -25.11 32.27
CA VAL A 305 -43.70 -24.85 33.54
C VAL A 305 -44.36 -25.65 34.66
N THR A 306 -43.53 -26.31 35.48
CA THR A 306 -43.96 -27.00 36.71
C THR A 306 -43.32 -26.31 37.91
N PHE A 307 -44.07 -26.19 39.00
CA PHE A 307 -43.66 -25.38 40.15
C PHE A 307 -44.33 -25.84 41.45
N ILE A 308 -43.74 -25.45 42.56
CA ILE A 308 -44.30 -25.66 43.89
C ILE A 308 -45.30 -24.54 44.17
N VAL A 309 -46.54 -24.89 44.48
CA VAL A 309 -47.57 -23.93 44.86
C VAL A 309 -47.34 -23.50 46.33
N PRO A 310 -47.32 -22.19 46.62
CA PRO A 310 -47.23 -21.69 47.98
C PRO A 310 -48.38 -22.20 48.86
N GLY A 311 -48.08 -22.56 50.12
CA GLY A 311 -49.09 -23.12 51.03
C GLY A 311 -50.31 -22.21 51.25
N GLY A 312 -50.16 -20.89 51.14
CA GLY A 312 -51.26 -19.93 51.22
C GLY A 312 -52.17 -19.88 49.99
N LEU A 313 -51.74 -20.46 48.86
CA LEU A 313 -52.48 -20.48 47.59
C LEU A 313 -53.02 -21.87 47.24
N ILE A 314 -52.57 -22.93 47.93
CA ILE A 314 -52.92 -24.32 47.59
C ILE A 314 -54.43 -24.59 47.58
N SER A 315 -55.20 -23.95 48.47
CA SER A 315 -56.66 -24.11 48.53
C SER A 315 -57.33 -23.60 47.25
N ARG A 316 -56.82 -22.52 46.66
CA ARG A 316 -57.33 -21.97 45.39
C ARG A 316 -56.99 -22.89 44.22
N TRP A 317 -55.80 -23.48 44.23
CA TRP A 317 -55.37 -24.45 43.20
C TRP A 317 -56.18 -25.77 43.24
N GLN A 318 -56.72 -26.15 44.40
CA GLN A 318 -57.59 -27.31 44.53
C GLN A 318 -59.00 -27.10 43.94
N GLU A 319 -59.40 -25.84 43.70
CA GLU A 319 -60.70 -25.50 43.08
C GLU A 319 -60.67 -25.58 41.54
N ILE A 320 -59.49 -25.79 40.94
CA ILE A 320 -59.31 -25.89 39.48
C ILE A 320 -60.06 -27.11 38.93
N ARG A 321 -60.93 -26.87 37.94
CA ARG A 321 -61.65 -27.94 37.22
C ARG A 321 -60.81 -28.45 36.04
N PRO A 322 -60.88 -29.75 35.69
CA PRO A 322 -60.20 -30.27 34.50
C PRO A 322 -60.54 -29.48 33.23
N GLY A 323 -59.52 -29.12 32.46
CA GLY A 323 -59.68 -28.32 31.23
C GLY A 323 -59.87 -26.81 31.47
N SER A 324 -59.64 -26.31 32.68
CA SER A 324 -59.59 -24.87 32.93
C SER A 324 -58.39 -24.24 32.21
N PHE A 325 -58.57 -23.01 31.73
CA PHE A 325 -57.54 -22.18 31.12
C PHE A 325 -57.69 -20.74 31.60
N PHE A 326 -56.63 -19.93 31.50
CA PHE A 326 -56.71 -18.51 31.85
C PHE A 326 -57.64 -17.75 30.90
N ARG A 327 -58.42 -16.78 31.41
CA ARG A 327 -59.48 -16.09 30.65
C ARG A 327 -59.02 -15.44 29.35
N GLY A 328 -57.74 -15.15 29.21
CA GLY A 328 -57.18 -14.61 27.97
C GLY A 328 -57.68 -13.20 27.65
N ASP A 329 -58.06 -12.45 28.67
CA ASP A 329 -58.43 -11.03 28.61
C ASP A 329 -57.22 -10.11 28.33
N GLY A 330 -56.01 -10.69 28.23
CA GLY A 330 -54.76 -9.98 28.04
C GLY A 330 -54.17 -9.42 29.33
N GLU A 331 -54.87 -9.56 30.46
CA GLU A 331 -54.40 -9.12 31.78
C GLU A 331 -53.70 -10.24 32.54
N ALA A 332 -54.17 -11.49 32.36
CA ALA A 332 -53.55 -12.66 32.96
C ALA A 332 -52.10 -12.84 32.46
N SER A 333 -51.13 -12.75 33.37
CA SER A 333 -49.71 -12.92 33.03
C SER A 333 -48.92 -13.65 34.10
N LEU A 334 -47.85 -14.30 33.67
CA LEU A 334 -46.79 -14.84 34.50
C LEU A 334 -45.60 -13.89 34.48
N GLN A 335 -45.10 -13.47 35.64
CA GLN A 335 -43.98 -12.53 35.75
C GLN A 335 -42.91 -13.07 36.71
N PRO A 336 -41.62 -13.05 36.35
CA PRO A 336 -40.56 -13.43 37.29
C PRO A 336 -40.51 -12.44 38.45
N ASP A 337 -40.36 -12.93 39.69
CA ASP A 337 -40.29 -12.05 40.87
C ASP A 337 -39.00 -11.23 40.86
N ASN A 338 -37.89 -11.82 40.42
CA ASN A 338 -36.60 -11.17 40.29
C ASN A 338 -36.41 -10.56 38.90
N THR A 339 -37.17 -9.50 38.62
CA THR A 339 -37.06 -8.75 37.34
C THR A 339 -35.69 -8.06 37.18
N TYR A 340 -35.02 -7.75 38.29
CA TYR A 340 -33.71 -7.11 38.27
C TYR A 340 -32.66 -7.98 37.60
N GLU A 341 -32.47 -9.23 38.05
CA GLU A 341 -31.43 -10.10 37.49
C GLU A 341 -31.77 -10.54 36.07
N LYS A 342 -33.06 -10.67 35.75
CA LYS A 342 -33.54 -11.10 34.43
C LYS A 342 -33.44 -10.04 33.34
N THR A 343 -33.32 -8.76 33.70
CA THR A 343 -33.11 -7.66 32.72
C THR A 343 -31.64 -7.42 32.38
N LEU A 344 -30.71 -8.05 33.10
CA LEU A 344 -29.27 -7.89 32.88
C LEU A 344 -28.82 -8.69 31.67
N THR A 345 -28.01 -8.06 30.83
CA THR A 345 -27.23 -8.80 29.82
C THR A 345 -26.12 -9.61 30.49
N ASP A 346 -25.55 -10.53 29.71
CA ASP A 346 -24.33 -11.23 30.11
C ASP A 346 -23.16 -10.26 30.35
N TRP A 347 -22.20 -10.73 31.15
CA TRP A 347 -20.96 -10.00 31.39
C TRP A 347 -20.04 -10.08 30.17
N VAL A 348 -19.67 -8.92 29.64
CA VAL A 348 -18.69 -8.78 28.57
C VAL A 348 -17.39 -8.21 29.13
N SER A 349 -16.26 -8.85 28.86
CA SER A 349 -14.97 -8.47 29.44
C SER A 349 -14.09 -7.69 28.46
N ILE A 350 -13.55 -6.56 28.90
CA ILE A 350 -12.46 -5.82 28.25
C ILE A 350 -11.18 -6.13 29.05
N ASN A 351 -10.41 -7.09 28.55
CA ASN A 351 -9.20 -7.59 29.21
C ASN A 351 -7.93 -7.47 28.36
N ARG A 352 -8.03 -6.96 27.13
CA ARG A 352 -6.87 -6.78 26.22
C ARG A 352 -5.89 -5.73 26.73
N THR A 353 -6.39 -4.69 27.37
CA THR A 353 -5.60 -3.61 27.99
C THR A 353 -6.30 -3.15 29.27
N GLU A 354 -5.57 -2.48 30.13
CA GLU A 354 -6.19 -1.70 31.21
C GLU A 354 -6.82 -0.43 30.63
N VAL A 355 -7.93 0.00 31.22
CA VAL A 355 -8.73 1.13 30.74
C VAL A 355 -9.01 2.12 31.86
N GLU A 356 -9.12 3.40 31.52
CA GLU A 356 -9.50 4.48 32.44
C GLU A 356 -11.01 4.73 32.45
N ARG A 357 -11.68 4.47 31.33
CA ARG A 357 -13.13 4.66 31.19
C ARG A 357 -13.78 3.67 30.25
N ILE A 358 -15.08 3.49 30.44
CA ILE A 358 -15.97 2.74 29.55
C ILE A 358 -16.84 3.72 28.77
N VAL A 359 -17.08 3.39 27.51
CA VAL A 359 -18.00 4.10 26.62
C VAL A 359 -18.97 3.08 26.05
N ALA A 360 -20.22 3.13 26.49
CA ALA A 360 -21.29 2.23 26.05
C ALA A 360 -22.34 3.00 25.26
N ASN A 361 -22.69 2.49 24.08
CA ASN A 361 -23.69 3.10 23.21
C ASN A 361 -25.02 2.36 23.32
N ILE A 362 -26.07 3.12 23.63
CA ILE A 362 -27.44 2.63 23.67
C ILE A 362 -28.22 3.33 22.54
N ALA A 363 -28.77 2.55 21.62
CA ALA A 363 -29.48 3.06 20.46
C ALA A 363 -30.99 2.81 20.58
N ALA A 364 -31.79 3.71 20.02
CA ALA A 364 -33.20 3.54 19.75
C ALA A 364 -33.40 3.56 18.23
N ALA A 365 -33.32 2.39 17.61
CA ALA A 365 -33.26 2.25 16.15
C ALA A 365 -34.54 2.78 15.47
N ASN A 366 -35.69 2.55 16.10
CA ASN A 366 -37.01 2.98 15.65
C ASN A 366 -37.38 4.40 16.13
N GLY A 367 -36.42 5.12 16.71
CA GLY A 367 -36.64 6.38 17.40
C GLY A 367 -37.32 6.20 18.75
N MET A 368 -37.76 7.31 19.33
CA MET A 368 -38.41 7.34 20.65
C MET A 368 -39.64 8.26 20.55
N TYR A 369 -40.84 7.75 20.78
CA TYR A 369 -42.07 8.56 20.83
C TYR A 369 -43.27 7.80 21.38
N LYS A 370 -44.29 8.53 21.86
CA LYS A 370 -45.63 8.01 22.13
C LYS A 370 -46.63 8.62 21.15
N ASP A 371 -47.47 7.80 20.52
CA ASP A 371 -48.42 8.21 19.49
C ASP A 371 -49.87 7.94 19.92
N ASN A 372 -50.63 9.00 20.16
CA ASN A 372 -52.06 8.94 20.52
C ASN A 372 -52.99 8.99 19.29
N GLY A 373 -52.47 8.82 18.08
CA GLY A 373 -53.21 8.93 16.82
C GLY A 373 -53.47 10.36 16.33
N LYS A 374 -53.10 11.39 17.12
CA LYS A 374 -53.19 12.81 16.74
C LYS A 374 -51.84 13.50 16.70
N SER A 375 -50.94 13.15 17.61
CA SER A 375 -49.64 13.79 17.79
C SER A 375 -48.63 12.86 18.44
N LYS A 376 -47.38 12.94 18.01
CA LYS A 376 -46.26 12.27 18.67
C LYS A 376 -45.76 13.11 19.85
N THR A 377 -45.67 12.47 21.02
CA THR A 377 -45.23 13.08 22.27
C THR A 377 -43.93 12.43 22.76
N LEU A 378 -43.31 13.04 23.78
CA LEU A 378 -42.01 12.63 24.28
C LEU A 378 -42.06 11.24 24.91
N ALA A 379 -41.15 10.36 24.49
CA ALA A 379 -40.81 9.12 25.19
C ALA A 379 -39.37 9.22 25.73
N SER A 380 -39.12 8.60 26.88
CA SER A 380 -37.79 8.55 27.49
C SER A 380 -37.56 7.21 28.16
N VAL A 381 -36.41 6.60 27.91
CA VAL A 381 -36.00 5.33 28.49
C VAL A 381 -34.60 5.45 29.06
N THR A 382 -34.39 4.93 30.26
CA THR A 382 -33.09 4.96 30.95
C THR A 382 -32.46 3.58 30.93
N ALA A 383 -31.24 3.51 30.43
CA ALA A 383 -30.38 2.34 30.49
C ALA A 383 -29.33 2.52 31.58
N GLU A 384 -28.96 1.42 32.22
CA GLU A 384 -27.89 1.34 33.21
C GLU A 384 -26.82 0.38 32.72
N ILE A 385 -25.56 0.82 32.75
CA ILE A 385 -24.41 -0.07 32.64
C ILE A 385 -23.89 -0.38 34.03
N GLN A 386 -23.50 -1.63 34.22
CA GLN A 386 -22.83 -2.12 35.42
C GLN A 386 -21.45 -2.60 35.05
N TYR A 387 -20.45 -2.25 35.86
CA TYR A 387 -19.09 -2.64 35.60
C TYR A 387 -18.37 -3.06 36.88
N GLN A 388 -17.45 -4.00 36.74
CA GLN A 388 -16.63 -4.51 37.85
C GLN A 388 -15.20 -4.75 37.37
N LEU A 389 -14.24 -4.40 38.23
CA LEU A 389 -12.83 -4.53 37.92
C LEU A 389 -12.42 -6.00 37.84
N LEU A 390 -11.47 -6.30 36.96
CA LEU A 390 -10.87 -7.61 36.77
C LEU A 390 -9.37 -7.54 37.09
N ASP A 391 -8.85 -8.54 37.77
CA ASP A 391 -7.42 -8.68 38.04
C ASP A 391 -6.64 -9.21 36.82
N GLU A 392 -5.33 -9.44 36.99
CA GLU A 392 -4.45 -9.99 35.93
C GLU A 392 -4.91 -11.36 35.41
N ASN A 393 -5.56 -12.17 36.26
CA ASN A 393 -6.10 -13.49 35.93
C ASN A 393 -7.54 -13.42 35.39
N SER A 394 -8.06 -12.22 35.10
CA SER A 394 -9.46 -11.97 34.72
C SER A 394 -10.48 -12.38 35.78
N THR A 395 -10.06 -12.40 37.05
CA THR A 395 -10.95 -12.66 38.19
C THR A 395 -11.60 -11.33 38.64
N PRO A 396 -12.93 -11.27 38.76
CA PRO A 396 -13.62 -10.07 39.23
C PRO A 396 -13.30 -9.75 40.69
N TYR A 397 -13.03 -8.48 40.98
CA TYR A 397 -12.82 -7.97 42.33
C TYR A 397 -13.45 -6.59 42.54
N GLY A 398 -13.59 -6.18 43.80
CA GLY A 398 -14.21 -4.92 44.16
C GLY A 398 -15.74 -4.91 43.99
N PRO A 399 -16.40 -3.78 44.31
CA PRO A 399 -17.85 -3.65 44.16
C PRO A 399 -18.24 -3.53 42.68
N ILE A 400 -19.52 -3.77 42.39
CA ILE A 400 -20.11 -3.46 41.09
C ILE A 400 -20.49 -1.98 41.09
N TYR A 401 -19.94 -1.24 40.14
CA TYR A 401 -20.24 0.17 39.90
C TYR A 401 -21.32 0.28 38.83
N THR A 402 -22.06 1.39 38.82
CA THR A 402 -23.12 1.65 37.85
C THR A 402 -23.02 3.05 37.25
N ALA A 403 -23.49 3.19 36.01
CA ALA A 403 -23.69 4.48 35.35
C ALA A 403 -24.96 4.39 34.49
N GLN A 404 -25.68 5.51 34.36
CA GLN A 404 -26.96 5.56 33.67
C GLN A 404 -26.94 6.59 32.55
N GLY A 405 -27.73 6.35 31.51
CA GLY A 405 -28.03 7.32 30.47
C GLY A 405 -29.46 7.17 29.98
N THR A 406 -30.07 8.30 29.65
CA THR A 406 -31.45 8.36 29.19
C THR A 406 -31.50 8.72 27.72
N VAL A 407 -32.13 7.86 26.92
CA VAL A 407 -32.52 8.18 25.54
C VAL A 407 -33.88 8.85 25.60
N SER A 408 -34.04 10.01 24.96
CA SER A 408 -35.32 10.68 24.86
C SER A 408 -35.57 11.20 23.45
N GLY A 409 -36.83 11.20 23.03
CA GLY A 409 -37.20 11.67 21.70
C GLY A 409 -38.70 11.84 21.52
N ARG A 410 -39.07 12.40 20.36
CA ARG A 410 -40.46 12.62 19.92
C ARG A 410 -40.68 12.22 18.46
N THR A 411 -39.69 11.60 17.83
CA THR A 411 -39.66 11.31 16.40
C THR A 411 -39.28 9.86 16.16
N PRO A 412 -39.66 9.29 15.00
CA PRO A 412 -39.21 7.96 14.60
C PRO A 412 -37.77 7.94 14.07
N ASP A 413 -37.02 9.04 14.22
CA ASP A 413 -35.65 9.10 13.75
C ASP A 413 -34.74 8.30 14.67
N TYR A 414 -33.79 7.57 14.09
CA TYR A 414 -32.73 6.91 14.84
C TYR A 414 -32.08 7.88 15.84
N ASN A 415 -32.02 7.42 17.09
CA ASN A 415 -31.59 8.21 18.23
C ASN A 415 -30.80 7.31 19.20
N GLY A 416 -30.10 7.88 20.17
CA GLY A 416 -29.39 7.12 21.17
C GLY A 416 -28.66 7.99 22.18
N VAL A 417 -28.00 7.33 23.12
CA VAL A 417 -27.19 7.96 24.16
C VAL A 417 -25.91 7.16 24.35
N THR A 418 -24.82 7.86 24.60
CA THR A 418 -23.57 7.25 25.04
C THR A 418 -23.43 7.42 26.54
N ILE A 419 -23.23 6.31 27.25
CA ILE A 419 -22.99 6.27 28.67
C ILE A 419 -21.47 6.20 28.88
N TYR A 420 -20.93 7.22 29.55
CA TYR A 420 -19.54 7.26 29.97
C TYR A 420 -19.46 6.81 31.43
N ALA A 421 -18.53 5.92 31.74
CA ALA A 421 -18.21 5.54 33.11
C ALA A 421 -16.69 5.56 33.33
N ASP A 422 -16.22 6.52 34.13
CA ASP A 422 -14.82 6.58 34.54
C ASP A 422 -14.56 5.55 35.64
N LEU A 423 -13.50 4.77 35.49
CA LEU A 423 -13.10 3.78 36.48
C LEU A 423 -12.44 4.48 37.68
N PRO A 424 -12.63 3.95 38.91
CA PRO A 424 -11.98 4.50 40.09
C PRO A 424 -10.46 4.28 40.07
N VAL A 425 -10.00 3.21 39.41
CA VAL A 425 -8.60 2.85 39.21
C VAL A 425 -8.47 2.23 37.83
N VAL A 426 -7.38 2.54 37.13
CA VAL A 426 -7.04 1.95 35.83
C VAL A 426 -6.91 0.44 35.99
N SER A 427 -7.73 -0.32 35.24
CA SER A 427 -7.80 -1.77 35.37
C SER A 427 -8.47 -2.39 34.15
N ARG A 428 -8.38 -3.71 34.01
CA ARG A 428 -9.30 -4.49 33.17
C ARG A 428 -10.69 -4.50 33.79
N VAL A 429 -11.73 -4.69 32.98
CA VAL A 429 -13.12 -4.53 33.44
C VAL A 429 -14.07 -5.49 32.73
N ARG A 430 -15.11 -5.93 33.45
CA ARG A 430 -16.29 -6.56 32.84
C ARG A 430 -17.48 -5.63 32.94
N VAL A 431 -18.32 -5.60 31.91
CA VAL A 431 -19.45 -4.69 31.75
C VAL A 431 -20.68 -5.46 31.32
N ARG A 432 -21.85 -5.09 31.84
CA ARG A 432 -23.18 -5.53 31.38
C ARG A 432 -24.15 -4.37 31.41
N ALA A 433 -25.28 -4.49 30.73
CA ALA A 433 -26.29 -3.43 30.65
C ALA A 433 -27.68 -3.95 31.04
N ARG A 434 -28.59 -3.02 31.38
CA ARG A 434 -30.03 -3.29 31.52
C ARG A 434 -30.86 -2.03 31.27
N ARG A 435 -32.14 -2.21 30.95
CA ARG A 435 -33.14 -1.13 30.97
C ARG A 435 -33.67 -0.97 32.40
N VAL A 436 -33.76 0.28 32.86
CA VAL A 436 -34.27 0.63 34.21
C VAL A 436 -35.74 1.04 34.16
N THR A 437 -36.15 1.72 33.09
CA THR A 437 -37.51 2.23 32.94
C THR A 437 -38.48 1.14 32.50
N ASP A 438 -39.66 1.14 33.08
CA ASP A 438 -40.76 0.26 32.69
C ASP A 438 -41.39 0.65 31.34
N LEU A 439 -42.13 -0.29 30.73
CA LEU A 439 -43.08 -0.02 29.65
C LEU A 439 -44.30 0.73 30.20
N ASP A 440 -44.86 1.62 29.39
CA ASP A 440 -46.07 2.37 29.74
C ASP A 440 -47.33 1.70 29.17
N PHE A 441 -47.91 0.79 29.95
CA PHE A 441 -49.16 0.11 29.58
C PHE A 441 -50.41 1.00 29.76
N ASN A 442 -50.29 2.15 30.43
CA ASN A 442 -51.43 3.03 30.71
C ASN A 442 -51.70 4.04 29.59
N PHE A 443 -50.79 4.13 28.61
CA PHE A 443 -50.92 5.08 27.51
C PHE A 443 -51.91 4.56 26.46
N GLU A 444 -52.98 5.31 26.22
CA GLU A 444 -53.93 5.04 25.14
C GLU A 444 -53.31 5.42 23.78
N GLY A 445 -52.65 4.45 23.14
CA GLY A 445 -52.01 4.62 21.84
C GLY A 445 -50.87 3.64 21.61
N SER A 446 -49.91 4.00 20.74
CA SER A 446 -48.70 3.22 20.50
C SER A 446 -47.49 3.87 21.18
N VAL A 447 -46.70 3.08 21.90
CA VAL A 447 -45.44 3.51 22.51
C VAL A 447 -44.29 2.86 21.77
N VAL A 448 -43.35 3.66 21.27
CA VAL A 448 -42.10 3.20 20.65
C VAL A 448 -40.95 3.63 21.55
N ASP A 449 -40.39 2.66 22.29
CA ASP A 449 -39.39 2.90 23.32
C ASP A 449 -38.29 1.81 23.41
N GLU A 450 -38.16 1.01 22.35
CA GLU A 450 -37.16 -0.05 22.26
C GLU A 450 -35.75 0.55 22.25
N ILE A 451 -34.88 0.00 23.11
CA ILE A 451 -33.47 0.35 23.17
C ILE A 451 -32.59 -0.89 23.01
N THR A 452 -31.48 -0.72 22.30
CA THR A 452 -30.49 -1.77 22.02
C THR A 452 -29.12 -1.35 22.51
N TYR A 453 -28.38 -2.31 23.05
CA TYR A 453 -26.98 -2.15 23.44
C TYR A 453 -26.09 -2.48 22.24
N VAL A 454 -25.57 -1.44 21.57
CA VAL A 454 -24.96 -1.57 20.23
C VAL A 454 -23.44 -1.60 20.23
N ASN A 455 -22.75 -0.82 21.07
CA ASN A 455 -21.29 -0.86 21.13
C ASN A 455 -20.80 -0.72 22.56
N LEU A 456 -19.66 -1.34 22.83
CA LEU A 456 -18.91 -1.20 24.06
C LEU A 456 -17.44 -0.93 23.73
N TYR A 457 -16.92 0.17 24.26
CA TYR A 457 -15.50 0.52 24.18
C TYR A 457 -14.89 0.68 25.57
N GLY A 458 -13.64 0.24 25.70
CA GLY A 458 -12.75 0.61 26.80
C GLY A 458 -11.71 1.60 26.31
N GLN A 459 -11.47 2.66 27.09
CA GLN A 459 -10.61 3.77 26.67
C GLN A 459 -9.63 4.20 27.76
N THR A 460 -8.42 4.55 27.32
CA THR A 460 -7.37 5.18 28.13
C THR A 460 -6.95 6.48 27.44
N ARG A 461 -6.81 7.58 28.18
CA ARG A 461 -6.39 8.86 27.60
C ARG A 461 -4.96 8.76 27.07
N ASP A 462 -4.77 9.15 25.82
CA ASP A 462 -3.43 9.36 25.28
C ASP A 462 -3.00 10.80 25.57
N ASN A 463 -2.07 10.96 26.52
CA ASN A 463 -1.52 12.26 26.91
C ASN A 463 -0.20 12.59 26.18
N THR A 464 0.13 11.84 25.12
CA THR A 464 1.34 12.11 24.32
C THR A 464 1.28 13.54 23.80
N PRO A 465 2.25 14.43 24.12
CA PRO A 465 2.21 15.82 23.71
C PRO A 465 2.23 15.98 22.18
N HIS A 466 3.00 15.14 21.49
CA HIS A 466 3.10 15.11 20.04
C HIS A 466 3.71 13.79 19.54
N TYR A 467 3.49 13.46 18.27
CA TYR A 467 3.98 12.22 17.64
C TYR A 467 5.27 12.40 16.83
N GLY A 468 6.08 13.40 17.20
CA GLY A 468 7.37 13.72 16.59
C GLY A 468 7.23 14.45 15.26
N ASN A 469 8.11 14.15 14.30
CA ASN A 469 8.15 14.79 12.99
C ASN A 469 7.03 14.31 12.03
N ARG A 470 5.77 14.37 12.45
CA ARG A 470 4.62 13.84 11.70
C ARG A 470 3.48 14.85 11.65
N THR A 471 2.87 15.01 10.47
CA THR A 471 1.61 15.73 10.32
C THR A 471 0.46 14.78 10.68
N THR A 472 -0.33 15.15 11.68
CA THR A 472 -1.41 14.31 12.21
C THR A 472 -2.78 14.96 11.98
N VAL A 473 -3.82 14.15 11.99
CA VAL A 473 -5.18 14.62 11.66
C VAL A 473 -6.17 14.08 12.68
N HIS A 474 -6.96 14.95 13.29
CA HIS A 474 -8.07 14.61 14.15
C HIS A 474 -9.39 14.82 13.39
N SER A 475 -10.25 13.81 13.33
CA SER A 475 -11.56 13.92 12.70
C SER A 475 -12.69 13.63 13.68
N MET A 476 -13.78 14.37 13.52
CA MET A 476 -15.10 14.12 14.07
C MET A 476 -16.07 14.00 12.90
N ARG A 477 -16.56 12.80 12.58
CA ARG A 477 -17.41 12.56 11.40
C ARG A 477 -18.82 12.21 11.81
N LYS A 478 -19.80 12.97 11.33
CA LYS A 478 -21.22 12.64 11.53
C LYS A 478 -21.60 11.48 10.62
N GLN A 479 -22.09 10.37 11.19
CA GLN A 479 -22.59 9.24 10.41
C GLN A 479 -24.13 9.19 10.42
N THR A 480 -24.71 8.78 9.29
CA THR A 480 -26.10 8.35 9.26
C THR A 480 -26.17 6.84 9.56
N PRO A 481 -27.22 6.34 10.21
CA PRO A 481 -27.32 4.93 10.61
C PRO A 481 -27.16 3.95 9.42
N ARG A 482 -27.79 4.26 8.27
CA ARG A 482 -27.64 3.48 7.03
C ARG A 482 -26.23 3.55 6.41
N ALA A 483 -25.46 4.62 6.67
CA ALA A 483 -24.10 4.75 6.17
C ALA A 483 -23.07 4.08 7.10
N ALA A 484 -23.38 3.96 8.40
CA ALA A 484 -22.50 3.34 9.40
C ALA A 484 -22.27 1.84 9.16
N GLU A 485 -23.20 1.16 8.48
CA GLU A 485 -23.16 -0.29 8.18
C GLU A 485 -22.53 -0.61 6.81
N VAL A 486 -22.58 0.31 5.83
CA VAL A 486 -22.21 0.03 4.43
C VAL A 486 -20.96 0.80 3.98
N LYS A 487 -20.69 1.97 4.57
CA LYS A 487 -19.64 2.87 4.08
C LYS A 487 -18.36 2.66 4.89
N GLN A 488 -17.30 2.19 4.24
CA GLN A 488 -15.95 2.33 4.80
C GLN A 488 -15.57 3.81 4.69
N PRO A 489 -15.44 4.54 5.80
CA PRO A 489 -15.23 5.97 5.73
C PRO A 489 -13.78 6.24 5.30
N GLN A 490 -13.62 6.96 4.18
CA GLN A 490 -12.33 7.20 3.52
C GLN A 490 -11.98 8.68 3.63
N LEU A 491 -11.38 9.07 4.75
CA LEU A 491 -10.78 10.40 4.88
C LEU A 491 -9.58 10.47 3.93
N ARG A 492 -9.66 11.37 2.95
CA ARG A 492 -8.62 11.63 1.95
C ARG A 492 -8.22 13.10 2.04
N MET A 493 -6.96 13.39 1.74
CA MET A 493 -6.49 14.77 1.64
C MET A 493 -5.44 14.93 0.55
N ILE A 494 -5.46 16.09 -0.12
CA ILE A 494 -4.36 16.51 -0.99
C ILE A 494 -3.28 17.14 -0.12
N ALA A 495 -2.12 16.49 -0.07
CA ALA A 495 -0.97 16.95 0.70
C ALA A 495 0.18 17.29 -0.25
N THR A 496 0.80 18.44 -0.04
CA THR A 496 2.04 18.83 -0.73
C THR A 496 3.17 18.92 0.27
N GLU A 497 4.33 18.34 -0.04
CA GLU A 497 5.49 18.44 0.86
C GLU A 497 5.92 19.90 1.03
N MET A 498 6.29 20.29 2.26
CA MET A 498 6.91 21.58 2.53
C MET A 498 8.40 21.39 2.77
N VAL A 499 9.23 22.21 2.13
CA VAL A 499 10.69 22.14 2.27
C VAL A 499 11.28 23.53 2.35
N TYR A 500 12.42 23.67 3.02
CA TYR A 500 13.31 24.81 2.80
C TYR A 500 13.98 24.60 1.45
N LYS A 501 13.58 25.37 0.42
CA LYS A 501 14.13 25.18 -0.92
C LYS A 501 15.57 25.63 -0.97
N TYR A 502 16.42 24.83 -1.62
CA TYR A 502 17.78 25.21 -1.93
C TYR A 502 17.79 26.21 -3.10
N LEU A 503 18.34 27.40 -2.87
CA LEU A 503 18.39 28.50 -3.85
C LEU A 503 19.71 28.58 -4.62
N GLY A 504 20.71 27.78 -4.21
CA GLY A 504 22.07 27.80 -4.77
C GLY A 504 23.09 28.45 -3.84
N ASN A 505 24.38 28.21 -4.11
CA ASN A 505 25.52 28.76 -3.38
C ASN A 505 25.48 28.52 -1.85
N GLY A 506 24.89 27.41 -1.41
CA GLY A 506 24.78 27.04 0.00
C GLY A 506 23.59 27.68 0.74
N VAL A 507 22.76 28.45 0.04
CA VAL A 507 21.62 29.18 0.64
C VAL A 507 20.33 28.38 0.51
N PHE A 508 19.59 28.31 1.61
CA PHE A 508 18.23 27.77 1.67
C PHE A 508 17.24 28.91 1.92
N GLU A 509 15.97 28.74 1.53
CA GLU A 509 14.89 29.63 1.98
C GLU A 509 14.78 29.62 3.51
N ASP A 510 14.44 30.77 4.10
CA ASP A 510 14.24 30.91 5.55
C ASP A 510 12.88 30.36 6.02
N THR A 511 11.95 30.17 5.09
CA THR A 511 10.61 29.65 5.34
C THR A 511 10.37 28.39 4.50
N MET A 512 9.61 27.45 5.06
CA MET A 512 9.23 26.25 4.31
C MET A 512 8.14 26.63 3.31
N THR A 513 8.32 26.26 2.04
CA THR A 513 7.33 26.49 0.99
C THR A 513 6.90 25.17 0.33
N PRO A 514 5.67 25.07 -0.20
CA PRO A 514 5.24 23.87 -0.92
C PRO A 514 6.16 23.57 -2.10
N ASN A 515 6.56 22.31 -2.23
CA ASN A 515 7.46 21.84 -3.28
C ASN A 515 6.79 20.82 -4.19
N THR A 516 7.05 20.96 -5.49
CA THR A 516 6.71 19.97 -6.53
C THR A 516 7.94 19.51 -7.31
N GLN A 517 9.10 20.14 -7.09
CA GLN A 517 10.31 19.93 -7.89
C GLN A 517 11.14 18.76 -7.35
N ALA A 518 11.53 17.86 -8.24
CA ALA A 518 12.19 16.60 -7.93
C ALA A 518 13.52 16.77 -7.17
N VAL A 519 14.37 17.69 -7.63
CA VAL A 519 15.69 17.90 -7.01
C VAL A 519 15.58 18.46 -5.59
N GLN A 520 14.55 19.25 -5.28
CA GLN A 520 14.35 19.75 -3.92
C GLN A 520 13.97 18.61 -2.97
N SER A 521 13.10 17.69 -3.39
CA SER A 521 12.79 16.46 -2.64
C SER A 521 14.02 15.58 -2.47
N LEU A 522 14.85 15.45 -3.50
CA LEU A 522 16.10 14.69 -3.46
C LEU A 522 17.10 15.28 -2.46
N ILE A 523 17.32 16.60 -2.47
CA ILE A 523 18.23 17.27 -1.53
C ILE A 523 17.72 17.09 -0.09
N ARG A 524 16.41 17.24 0.14
CA ARG A 524 15.79 16.99 1.46
C ARG A 524 16.06 15.56 1.92
N LEU A 525 15.66 14.55 1.14
CA LEU A 525 15.75 13.15 1.53
C LEU A 525 17.20 12.67 1.67
N ALA A 526 18.12 13.17 0.83
CA ALA A 526 19.54 12.85 0.94
C ALA A 526 20.16 13.36 2.24
N ARG A 527 19.74 14.53 2.72
CA ARG A 527 20.24 15.14 3.97
C ARG A 527 19.49 14.68 5.22
N ASP A 528 18.31 14.10 5.06
CA ASP A 528 17.47 13.61 6.15
C ASP A 528 18.17 12.50 6.95
N PRO A 529 18.28 12.61 8.29
CA PRO A 529 19.03 11.66 9.11
C PRO A 529 18.46 10.24 9.12
N ASP A 530 17.14 10.07 8.90
CA ASP A 530 16.51 8.74 8.91
C ASP A 530 16.53 8.09 7.52
N VAL A 531 16.84 8.84 6.46
CA VAL A 531 16.79 8.36 5.07
C VAL A 531 18.18 8.26 4.45
N GLY A 532 18.82 9.41 4.17
CA GLY A 532 20.11 9.45 3.50
C GLY A 532 21.27 9.70 4.46
N GLY A 533 21.09 10.59 5.45
CA GLY A 533 22.12 11.01 6.39
C GLY A 533 23.38 11.58 5.73
N LEU A 534 23.27 12.11 4.51
CA LEU A 534 24.42 12.54 3.70
C LEU A 534 24.78 14.00 3.95
N ASN A 535 26.08 14.25 4.11
CA ASN A 535 26.65 15.59 4.13
C ASN A 535 26.95 16.07 2.69
N LEU A 536 25.92 16.59 2.01
CA LEU A 536 26.08 17.12 0.66
C LEU A 536 26.89 18.42 0.67
N THR A 537 27.92 18.50 -0.18
CA THR A 537 28.68 19.74 -0.37
C THR A 537 27.86 20.77 -1.14
N VAL A 538 28.15 22.06 -0.96
CA VAL A 538 27.53 23.17 -1.71
C VAL A 538 27.64 22.93 -3.23
N ARG A 539 28.84 22.57 -3.69
CA ARG A 539 29.09 22.25 -5.10
C ARG A 539 28.21 21.10 -5.61
N ASN A 540 27.94 20.10 -4.78
CA ASN A 540 27.08 18.99 -5.17
C ASN A 540 25.63 19.45 -5.33
N MET A 541 25.09 20.17 -4.34
CA MET A 541 23.73 20.69 -4.40
C MET A 541 23.53 21.68 -5.56
N ASP A 542 24.51 22.54 -5.86
CA ASP A 542 24.47 23.44 -7.02
C ASP A 542 24.39 22.69 -8.35
N LYS A 543 25.13 21.58 -8.48
CA LYS A 543 25.06 20.75 -9.69
C LYS A 543 23.72 20.06 -9.83
N LEU A 544 23.14 19.55 -8.73
CA LEU A 544 21.80 18.95 -8.77
C LEU A 544 20.76 20.00 -9.22
N LEU A 545 20.81 21.20 -8.64
CA LEU A 545 19.91 22.29 -9.02
C LEU A 545 20.12 22.74 -10.48
N ALA A 546 21.36 22.75 -10.97
CA ALA A 546 21.65 23.05 -12.36
C ALA A 546 21.03 22.03 -13.32
N VAL A 547 21.04 20.74 -12.98
CA VAL A 547 20.40 19.68 -13.78
C VAL A 547 18.88 19.85 -13.81
N GLN A 548 18.25 20.21 -12.68
CA GLN A 548 16.83 20.54 -12.64
C GLN A 548 16.50 21.66 -13.64
N ASN A 549 17.23 22.78 -13.57
CA ASN A 549 17.04 23.90 -14.48
C ASN A 549 17.30 23.53 -15.94
N GLU A 550 18.26 22.64 -16.21
CA GLU A 550 18.56 22.12 -17.54
C GLU A 550 17.38 21.30 -18.11
N VAL A 551 16.76 20.42 -17.31
CA VAL A 551 15.58 19.65 -17.71
C VAL A 551 14.42 20.58 -18.04
N GLU A 552 14.09 21.51 -17.15
CA GLU A 552 12.99 22.46 -17.35
C GLU A 552 13.22 23.34 -18.58
N ALA A 553 14.46 23.79 -18.81
CA ALA A 553 14.82 24.60 -19.98
C ALA A 553 14.76 23.80 -21.29
N TYR A 554 15.13 22.51 -21.27
CA TYR A 554 15.11 21.65 -22.46
C TYR A 554 13.69 21.42 -22.97
N PHE A 555 12.76 21.10 -22.06
CA PHE A 555 11.34 20.90 -22.41
C PHE A 555 10.54 22.21 -22.53
N GLY A 556 11.10 23.33 -22.04
CA GLY A 556 10.42 24.63 -22.00
C GLY A 556 9.24 24.68 -21.02
N ASP A 557 9.14 23.71 -20.11
CA ASP A 557 8.05 23.58 -19.15
C ASP A 557 8.58 23.06 -17.81
N LYS A 558 8.21 23.75 -16.72
CA LYS A 558 8.59 23.36 -15.35
C LYS A 558 8.00 22.02 -14.93
N GLN A 559 6.90 21.59 -15.56
CA GLN A 559 6.26 20.31 -15.30
C GLN A 559 7.16 19.10 -15.64
N ALA A 560 8.18 19.28 -16.50
CA ALA A 560 9.15 18.23 -16.80
C ALA A 560 10.03 17.85 -15.59
N GLY A 561 10.19 18.79 -14.64
CA GLY A 561 11.01 18.66 -13.45
C GLY A 561 10.22 18.26 -12.18
N GLU A 562 8.93 17.96 -12.32
CA GLU A 562 8.08 17.61 -11.19
C GLU A 562 8.26 16.15 -10.75
N PHE A 563 8.12 15.91 -9.46
CA PHE A 563 8.08 14.57 -8.89
C PHE A 563 7.05 14.51 -7.76
N CYS A 564 6.06 13.64 -7.91
CA CYS A 564 4.99 13.46 -6.92
C CYS A 564 4.81 11.98 -6.59
N TYR A 565 5.25 11.56 -5.41
CA TYR A 565 5.17 10.16 -4.97
C TYR A 565 5.19 10.05 -3.45
N THR A 566 4.62 8.97 -2.92
CA THR A 566 4.74 8.63 -1.50
C THR A 566 5.68 7.44 -1.34
N PHE A 567 6.79 7.62 -0.64
CA PHE A 567 7.63 6.51 -0.21
C PHE A 567 7.12 5.96 1.13
N ASP A 568 6.74 4.69 1.16
CA ASP A 568 5.96 4.07 2.24
C ASP A 568 6.35 2.61 2.53
N ASP A 569 7.28 2.06 1.74
CA ASP A 569 7.86 0.74 1.92
C ASP A 569 9.18 0.85 2.71
N TYR A 570 9.28 0.07 3.78
CA TYR A 570 10.46 0.00 4.64
C TYR A 570 11.68 -0.62 3.94
N LYS A 571 11.49 -1.36 2.83
CA LYS A 571 12.58 -1.95 2.04
C LYS A 571 13.21 -0.95 1.06
N THR A 572 12.57 0.19 0.83
CA THR A 572 13.07 1.19 -0.12
C THR A 572 14.36 1.81 0.41
N THR A 573 15.46 1.56 -0.29
CA THR A 573 16.78 2.12 0.06
C THR A 573 16.94 3.54 -0.47
N MET A 574 17.90 4.32 0.06
CA MET A 574 18.22 5.63 -0.49
C MET A 574 18.60 5.54 -1.99
N GLN A 575 19.30 4.49 -2.42
CA GLN A 575 19.63 4.30 -3.83
C GLN A 575 18.37 4.16 -4.69
N ASP A 576 17.38 3.40 -4.21
CA ASP A 576 16.09 3.25 -4.91
C ASP A 576 15.33 4.58 -4.98
N ILE A 577 15.37 5.38 -3.91
CA ILE A 577 14.79 6.73 -3.87
C ILE A 577 15.44 7.62 -4.94
N VAL A 578 16.78 7.70 -4.97
CA VAL A 578 17.51 8.53 -5.95
C VAL A 578 17.17 8.10 -7.37
N SER A 579 17.20 6.80 -7.66
CA SER A 579 16.87 6.27 -8.99
C SER A 579 15.42 6.57 -9.37
N THR A 580 14.47 6.40 -8.44
CA THR A 580 13.05 6.68 -8.70
C THR A 580 12.80 8.15 -9.01
N ILE A 581 13.44 9.07 -8.27
CA ILE A 581 13.34 10.51 -8.52
C ILE A 581 13.99 10.88 -9.85
N ALA A 582 15.21 10.38 -10.10
CA ALA A 582 15.97 10.68 -11.31
C ALA A 582 15.25 10.20 -12.58
N ASP A 583 14.72 8.96 -12.56
CA ASP A 583 14.02 8.38 -13.71
C ASP A 583 12.77 9.20 -14.09
N ALA A 584 12.07 9.79 -13.11
CA ALA A 584 10.90 10.63 -13.35
C ALA A 584 11.25 11.95 -14.09
N ILE A 585 12.42 12.52 -13.82
CA ILE A 585 12.91 13.75 -14.48
C ILE A 585 13.91 13.46 -15.60
N PHE A 586 13.79 12.29 -16.26
CA PHE A 586 14.58 11.92 -17.43
C PHE A 586 16.10 11.88 -17.19
N CYS A 587 16.51 11.66 -15.94
CA CYS A 587 17.89 11.66 -15.53
C CYS A 587 18.36 10.26 -15.11
N THR A 588 19.65 10.01 -15.20
CA THR A 588 20.29 8.82 -14.64
C THR A 588 21.23 9.24 -13.51
N PRO A 589 21.09 8.65 -12.30
CA PRO A 589 21.97 8.99 -11.20
C PRO A 589 23.31 8.28 -11.35
N TYR A 590 24.38 8.97 -10.99
CA TYR A 590 25.71 8.40 -10.89
C TYR A 590 26.48 9.01 -9.72
N ARG A 591 27.54 8.35 -9.29
CA ARG A 591 28.33 8.77 -8.14
C ARG A 591 29.76 9.09 -8.58
N ARG A 592 30.30 10.21 -8.07
CA ARG A 592 31.72 10.56 -8.23
C ARG A 592 32.30 10.88 -6.86
N GLY A 593 33.06 9.94 -6.30
CA GLY A 593 33.53 10.05 -4.91
C GLY A 593 32.36 10.05 -3.93
N ALA A 594 32.22 11.11 -3.12
CA ALA A 594 31.10 11.28 -2.20
C ALA A 594 29.88 11.98 -2.83
N ASP A 595 30.05 12.60 -4.00
CA ASP A 595 28.99 13.38 -4.63
C ASP A 595 28.02 12.48 -5.42
N ILE A 596 26.72 12.72 -5.21
CA ILE A 596 25.62 12.16 -6.00
C ILE A 596 25.26 13.15 -7.09
N LEU A 597 25.38 12.74 -8.35
CA LEU A 597 25.16 13.57 -9.51
C LEU A 597 24.05 12.97 -10.37
N LEU A 598 23.36 13.85 -11.10
CA LEU A 598 22.35 13.46 -12.07
C LEU A 598 22.88 13.75 -13.47
N ASP A 599 22.61 12.85 -14.39
CA ASP A 599 22.86 13.05 -15.80
C ASP A 599 21.55 13.14 -16.58
N PHE A 600 21.28 14.28 -17.21
CA PHE A 600 20.09 14.44 -18.03
C PHE A 600 20.27 13.79 -19.41
N GLU A 601 19.31 12.92 -19.76
CA GLU A 601 19.28 12.24 -21.04
C GLU A 601 18.68 13.12 -22.14
N ARG A 602 19.51 13.45 -23.13
CA ARG A 602 19.19 14.33 -24.27
C ARG A 602 20.00 13.98 -25.52
N PRO A 603 19.62 14.49 -26.71
CA PRO A 603 20.43 14.38 -27.90
C PRO A 603 21.86 14.93 -27.71
N ARG A 604 22.86 14.17 -28.14
CA ARG A 604 24.28 14.54 -28.10
C ARG A 604 24.83 14.72 -29.53
N MET A 605 25.71 15.71 -29.72
CA MET A 605 26.35 16.05 -31.01
C MET A 605 27.70 15.34 -31.22
N GLY A 606 27.89 14.16 -30.64
CA GLY A 606 29.13 13.38 -30.77
C GLY A 606 29.37 12.46 -29.56
N PRO A 607 30.37 11.57 -29.65
CA PRO A 607 30.75 10.70 -28.55
C PRO A 607 31.54 11.46 -27.48
N GLU A 608 31.47 11.02 -26.23
CA GLU A 608 32.31 11.56 -25.14
C GLU A 608 33.63 10.83 -25.01
N MET A 609 33.64 9.55 -25.37
CA MET A 609 34.82 8.70 -25.34
C MET A 609 34.87 7.84 -26.60
N VAL A 610 36.06 7.47 -27.03
CA VAL A 610 36.28 6.52 -28.14
C VAL A 610 37.01 5.30 -27.62
N PHE A 611 36.46 4.12 -27.91
CA PHE A 611 37.06 2.82 -27.64
C PHE A 611 37.51 2.17 -28.95
N THR A 612 38.82 2.21 -29.19
CA THR A 612 39.49 1.56 -30.33
C THR A 612 39.81 0.09 -30.01
N HIS A 613 40.33 -0.67 -30.97
CA HIS A 613 40.81 -2.03 -30.72
C HIS A 613 41.88 -2.10 -29.63
N ARG A 614 42.63 -1.02 -29.38
CA ARG A 614 43.67 -0.95 -28.34
C ARG A 614 43.11 -0.63 -26.96
N SER A 615 41.98 0.07 -26.91
CA SER A 615 41.23 0.37 -25.69
C SER A 615 40.52 -0.86 -25.09
N LYS A 616 40.40 -1.94 -25.86
CA LYS A 616 39.59 -3.13 -25.55
C LYS A 616 40.47 -4.35 -25.30
N ALA A 617 40.09 -5.17 -24.31
CA ALA A 617 40.72 -6.45 -24.08
C ALA A 617 40.42 -7.42 -25.24
N GLY A 618 41.46 -8.06 -25.78
CA GLY A 618 41.33 -8.98 -26.93
C GLY A 618 40.34 -10.10 -26.64
N THR A 619 39.44 -10.37 -27.59
CA THR A 619 38.35 -11.39 -27.57
C THR A 619 37.09 -11.09 -26.74
N SER A 620 37.02 -9.97 -26.03
CA SER A 620 35.87 -9.66 -25.15
C SER A 620 34.66 -9.02 -25.85
N GLU A 621 34.82 -8.55 -27.09
CA GLU A 621 33.82 -7.76 -27.81
C GLU A 621 32.74 -8.64 -28.45
N LYS A 622 31.49 -8.42 -28.06
CA LYS A 622 30.29 -9.11 -28.58
C LYS A 622 29.30 -8.09 -29.10
N TRP A 623 28.89 -8.25 -30.36
CA TRP A 623 27.82 -7.45 -30.98
C TRP A 623 26.62 -8.34 -31.25
N THR A 624 25.45 -7.91 -30.81
CA THR A 624 24.19 -8.59 -31.06
C THR A 624 23.27 -7.68 -31.82
N ARG A 625 22.60 -8.24 -32.82
CA ARG A 625 21.58 -7.53 -33.60
C ARG A 625 20.27 -8.27 -33.46
N THR A 626 19.25 -7.55 -33.04
CA THR A 626 17.89 -8.05 -32.93
C THR A 626 17.13 -7.70 -34.21
N PHE A 627 16.48 -8.70 -34.77
CA PHE A 627 15.56 -8.52 -35.90
C PHE A 627 14.14 -8.38 -35.36
N ASN A 628 13.27 -7.74 -36.14
CA ASN A 628 11.86 -7.59 -35.78
C ASN A 628 11.19 -8.97 -35.86
N ASP A 629 11.12 -9.65 -34.72
CA ASP A 629 10.41 -10.92 -34.55
C ASP A 629 9.20 -10.71 -33.61
N ALA A 630 8.28 -11.66 -33.55
CA ALA A 630 7.05 -11.59 -32.73
C ALA A 630 7.31 -11.38 -31.22
N GLN A 631 8.57 -11.49 -30.78
CA GLN A 631 9.00 -11.27 -29.40
C GLN A 631 9.40 -9.83 -29.07
N VAL A 632 9.52 -8.93 -30.05
CA VAL A 632 9.86 -7.52 -29.81
C VAL A 632 8.60 -6.74 -29.42
N PHE A 633 8.71 -5.85 -28.43
CA PHE A 633 7.58 -5.01 -28.04
C PHE A 633 7.26 -4.02 -29.16
N ASP A 634 6.04 -4.09 -29.69
CA ASP A 634 5.53 -3.21 -30.74
C ASP A 634 4.64 -2.08 -30.21
N SER A 635 4.25 -2.19 -28.94
CA SER A 635 3.35 -1.26 -28.27
C SER A 635 3.77 -1.04 -26.80
N LEU A 636 3.33 0.07 -26.23
CA LEU A 636 3.58 0.47 -24.85
C LEU A 636 2.26 0.87 -24.18
N LYS A 637 2.02 0.35 -22.98
CA LYS A 637 1.04 0.85 -22.01
C LYS A 637 1.80 1.51 -20.88
N PHE A 638 1.71 2.83 -20.79
CA PHE A 638 2.38 3.64 -19.81
C PHE A 638 1.36 4.18 -18.81
N SER A 639 1.42 3.73 -17.57
CA SER A 639 0.47 4.14 -16.55
C SER A 639 1.04 5.22 -15.62
N TYR A 640 0.22 6.22 -15.30
CA TYR A 640 0.55 7.37 -14.45
C TYR A 640 -0.67 7.79 -13.62
N ILE A 641 -0.50 8.60 -12.57
CA ILE A 641 -1.62 9.03 -11.70
C ILE A 641 -1.99 10.47 -12.02
N ASP A 642 -3.16 10.69 -12.63
CA ASP A 642 -3.60 12.05 -13.00
C ASP A 642 -3.79 12.92 -11.73
N PRO A 643 -3.34 14.20 -11.73
CA PRO A 643 -3.40 15.09 -10.57
C PRO A 643 -4.81 15.55 -10.22
N LYS A 644 -5.72 15.62 -11.19
CA LYS A 644 -7.10 16.08 -11.03
C LYS A 644 -7.99 14.95 -10.52
N THR A 645 -7.94 13.79 -11.18
CA THR A 645 -8.80 12.65 -10.82
C THR A 645 -8.21 11.82 -9.68
N ASN A 646 -6.89 11.88 -9.47
CA ASN A 646 -6.16 11.01 -8.53
C ASN A 646 -6.36 9.51 -8.82
N VAL A 647 -6.63 9.17 -10.08
CA VAL A 647 -6.83 7.82 -10.59
C VAL A 647 -5.67 7.48 -11.53
N LYS A 648 -5.30 6.18 -11.57
CA LYS A 648 -4.30 5.67 -12.50
C LYS A 648 -4.86 5.66 -13.92
N GLU A 649 -4.30 6.49 -14.78
CA GLU A 649 -4.57 6.51 -16.21
C GLU A 649 -3.47 5.79 -16.98
N THR A 650 -3.77 5.35 -18.21
CA THR A 650 -2.81 4.62 -19.04
C THR A 650 -2.78 5.18 -20.45
N ILE A 651 -1.59 5.62 -20.89
CA ILE A 651 -1.30 6.03 -22.26
C ILE A 651 -0.92 4.78 -23.06
N THR A 652 -1.61 4.52 -24.18
CA THR A 652 -1.30 3.39 -25.07
C THR A 652 -0.71 3.90 -26.38
N ILE A 653 0.46 3.40 -26.76
CA ILE A 653 1.19 3.80 -27.97
C ILE A 653 1.56 2.54 -28.77
N PRO A 654 1.16 2.40 -30.04
CA PRO A 654 0.18 3.22 -30.77
C PRO A 654 -1.24 3.08 -30.19
N GLU A 655 -2.14 4.03 -30.46
CA GLU A 655 -3.49 4.05 -29.86
C GLU A 655 -4.33 2.80 -30.17
N THR A 656 -4.08 2.14 -31.30
CA THR A 656 -4.74 0.88 -31.69
C THR A 656 -4.29 -0.32 -30.86
N GLY A 657 -3.27 -0.16 -30.02
CA GLY A 657 -2.54 -1.26 -29.40
C GLY A 657 -1.65 -2.00 -30.41
N GLY A 658 -0.87 -2.94 -29.89
CA GLY A 658 -0.03 -3.83 -30.68
C GLY A 658 -0.15 -5.27 -30.21
N LEU A 659 0.49 -6.19 -30.93
CA LEU A 659 0.47 -7.63 -30.65
C LEU A 659 1.22 -7.96 -29.36
N LYS A 660 2.30 -7.22 -29.06
CA LYS A 660 3.10 -7.42 -27.85
C LYS A 660 3.38 -6.09 -27.16
N THR A 661 2.64 -5.86 -26.08
CA THR A 661 2.68 -4.61 -25.33
C THR A 661 3.61 -4.70 -24.13
N GLU A 662 4.54 -3.73 -24.02
CA GLU A 662 5.23 -3.46 -22.76
C GLU A 662 4.26 -2.72 -21.83
N THR A 663 4.05 -3.20 -20.61
CA THR A 663 3.33 -2.44 -19.58
C THR A 663 4.35 -1.85 -18.62
N TYR A 664 4.25 -0.54 -18.39
CA TYR A 664 5.12 0.19 -17.49
C TYR A 664 4.33 1.09 -16.55
N ASP A 665 4.52 0.85 -15.26
CA ASP A 665 3.94 1.67 -14.19
C ASP A 665 4.95 2.71 -13.74
N SER A 666 4.68 3.97 -14.08
CA SER A 666 5.54 5.07 -13.67
C SER A 666 5.39 5.37 -12.18
N LYS A 667 6.49 5.73 -11.54
CA LYS A 667 6.54 6.26 -10.17
C LYS A 667 6.94 7.72 -10.23
N GLY A 668 6.26 8.59 -9.51
CA GLY A 668 6.61 10.02 -9.45
C GLY A 668 6.01 10.89 -10.55
N ILE A 669 5.59 10.32 -11.67
CA ILE A 669 5.02 11.07 -12.79
C ILE A 669 3.51 11.17 -12.61
N ARG A 670 3.02 12.41 -12.48
CA ARG A 670 1.59 12.70 -12.34
C ARG A 670 1.03 13.52 -13.47
N ASN A 671 1.78 14.50 -13.96
CA ASN A 671 1.27 15.34 -15.04
C ASN A 671 1.29 14.60 -16.40
N TYR A 672 0.29 14.88 -17.24
CA TYR A 672 0.14 14.23 -18.54
C TYR A 672 1.30 14.54 -19.50
N LYS A 673 1.88 15.75 -19.45
CA LYS A 673 2.96 16.15 -20.38
C LYS A 673 4.24 15.34 -20.17
N GLN A 674 4.69 15.24 -18.93
CA GLN A 674 5.83 14.43 -18.52
C GLN A 674 5.58 12.95 -18.83
N ALA A 675 4.37 12.44 -18.55
CA ALA A 675 3.98 11.08 -18.91
C ALA A 675 4.04 10.84 -20.42
N PHE A 676 3.57 11.79 -21.24
CA PHE A 676 3.61 11.71 -22.69
C PHE A 676 5.04 11.64 -23.23
N TRP A 677 5.94 12.52 -22.76
CA TRP A 677 7.34 12.49 -23.19
C TRP A 677 8.05 11.19 -22.75
N ALA A 678 7.84 10.76 -21.50
CA ALA A 678 8.42 9.52 -20.98
C ALA A 678 7.93 8.28 -21.74
N ALA A 679 6.63 8.21 -22.03
CA ALA A 679 6.02 7.12 -22.79
C ALA A 679 6.59 7.06 -24.22
N ASN A 680 6.61 8.19 -24.93
CA ASN A 680 7.11 8.24 -26.30
C ASN A 680 8.61 7.90 -26.39
N ARG A 681 9.43 8.43 -25.46
CA ARG A 681 10.86 8.12 -25.41
C ARG A 681 11.10 6.62 -25.19
N ARG A 682 10.34 6.00 -24.28
CA ARG A 682 10.43 4.55 -24.02
C ARG A 682 9.99 3.72 -25.24
N HIS A 683 8.88 4.10 -25.86
CA HIS A 683 8.40 3.46 -27.09
C HIS A 683 9.42 3.56 -28.23
N GLN A 684 10.02 4.74 -28.45
CA GLN A 684 11.04 4.92 -29.48
C GLN A 684 12.29 4.08 -29.21
N LYS A 685 12.72 4.01 -27.94
CA LYS A 685 13.80 3.12 -27.53
C LYS A 685 13.48 1.66 -27.83
N ASN A 686 12.26 1.18 -27.59
CA ASN A 686 11.89 -0.20 -27.89
C ASN A 686 11.97 -0.53 -29.39
N ILE A 687 11.59 0.41 -30.26
CA ILE A 687 11.63 0.21 -31.72
C ILE A 687 13.06 0.32 -32.28
N LEU A 688 13.83 1.29 -31.80
CA LEU A 688 15.11 1.69 -32.40
C LEU A 688 16.33 0.99 -31.77
N LYS A 689 16.22 0.45 -30.54
CA LYS A 689 17.29 -0.34 -29.90
C LYS A 689 17.42 -1.74 -30.54
N LYS A 690 18.09 -1.79 -31.69
CA LYS A 690 18.27 -3.04 -32.46
C LYS A 690 19.65 -3.64 -32.35
N ILE A 691 20.63 -2.87 -31.90
CA ILE A 691 22.02 -3.31 -31.79
C ILE A 691 22.44 -3.14 -30.33
N SER A 692 22.97 -4.20 -29.74
CA SER A 692 23.66 -4.13 -28.45
C SER A 692 25.12 -4.55 -28.60
N VAL A 693 25.97 -3.96 -27.77
CA VAL A 693 27.39 -4.28 -27.69
C VAL A 693 27.77 -4.53 -26.24
N SER A 694 28.64 -5.51 -26.02
CA SER A 694 29.32 -5.75 -24.75
C SER A 694 30.80 -5.93 -25.03
N PHE A 695 31.66 -5.23 -24.29
CA PHE A 695 33.10 -5.36 -24.41
C PHE A 695 33.78 -5.07 -23.07
N THR A 696 35.00 -5.57 -22.90
CA THR A 696 35.83 -5.25 -21.74
C THR A 696 36.86 -4.20 -22.16
N ALA A 697 36.75 -3.01 -21.59
CA ALA A 697 37.67 -1.90 -21.76
C ALA A 697 38.84 -2.01 -20.77
N THR A 698 39.94 -1.34 -21.08
CA THR A 698 41.03 -1.07 -20.12
C THR A 698 40.57 -0.09 -19.03
N GLU A 699 41.43 0.23 -18.06
CA GLU A 699 41.13 1.04 -16.86
C GLU A 699 40.39 2.37 -17.15
N GLU A 700 40.63 2.97 -18.32
CA GLU A 700 39.93 4.17 -18.78
C GLU A 700 38.41 4.01 -18.91
N GLY A 701 37.90 2.79 -19.07
CA GLY A 701 36.47 2.50 -19.15
C GLY A 701 35.70 2.91 -17.90
N ILE A 702 36.38 3.13 -16.76
CA ILE A 702 35.76 3.61 -15.52
C ILE A 702 35.16 5.02 -15.65
N PHE A 703 35.63 5.80 -16.62
CA PHE A 703 35.14 7.15 -16.88
C PHE A 703 33.90 7.18 -17.78
N ALA A 704 33.53 6.05 -18.39
CA ALA A 704 32.27 5.94 -19.11
C ALA A 704 31.10 6.13 -18.14
N LEU A 705 30.14 6.96 -18.52
CA LEU A 705 28.94 7.20 -17.74
C LEU A 705 27.75 6.49 -18.39
N PRO A 706 26.86 5.85 -17.60
CA PRO A 706 25.60 5.37 -18.10
C PRO A 706 24.83 6.48 -18.82
N ASN A 707 24.14 6.13 -19.90
CA ASN A 707 23.33 7.03 -20.73
C ASN A 707 24.12 8.13 -21.48
N ARG A 708 25.46 8.10 -21.45
CA ARG A 708 26.30 8.90 -22.34
C ARG A 708 26.65 8.13 -23.61
N ALA A 709 26.78 8.87 -24.70
CA ALA A 709 27.13 8.30 -25.99
C ALA A 709 28.65 8.17 -26.12
N VAL A 710 29.12 6.98 -26.47
CA VAL A 710 30.54 6.66 -26.71
C VAL A 710 30.70 6.07 -28.11
N SER A 711 31.85 6.26 -28.73
CA SER A 711 32.18 5.63 -30.02
C SER A 711 32.88 4.31 -29.77
N VAL A 712 32.31 3.22 -30.26
CA VAL A 712 32.90 1.89 -30.16
C VAL A 712 33.24 1.40 -31.57
N VAL A 713 34.53 1.38 -31.89
CA VAL A 713 34.99 0.89 -33.19
C VAL A 713 34.78 -0.61 -33.24
N LYS A 714 33.91 -1.10 -34.13
CA LYS A 714 33.63 -2.53 -34.26
C LYS A 714 34.87 -3.33 -34.67
N GLY A 715 35.45 -4.09 -33.74
CA GLY A 715 36.68 -4.85 -33.93
C GLY A 715 36.53 -6.06 -34.85
N SER A 716 35.30 -6.56 -35.06
CA SER A 716 35.04 -7.71 -35.93
C SER A 716 35.06 -7.38 -37.43
N ARG A 717 35.37 -6.15 -37.83
CA ARG A 717 35.42 -5.74 -39.26
C ARG A 717 36.83 -5.98 -39.80
N MET A 718 36.96 -6.39 -41.07
CA MET A 718 38.28 -6.56 -41.71
C MET A 718 39.07 -5.25 -41.88
N SER A 719 38.38 -4.10 -41.88
CA SER A 719 39.01 -2.77 -41.93
C SER A 719 38.39 -1.86 -40.87
N THR A 720 38.97 -1.91 -39.66
CA THR A 720 38.52 -1.16 -38.49
C THR A 720 38.84 0.34 -38.60
N TYR A 721 39.87 0.70 -39.38
CA TYR A 721 40.33 2.08 -39.61
C TYR A 721 40.52 2.88 -38.32
N ASP A 722 41.11 2.23 -37.31
CA ASP A 722 41.44 2.78 -36.02
C ASP A 722 42.87 2.39 -35.63
N GLY A 723 43.47 3.10 -34.68
CA GLY A 723 44.83 2.84 -34.26
C GLY A 723 45.41 3.99 -33.46
N TYR A 724 46.71 4.21 -33.58
CA TYR A 724 47.43 5.29 -32.93
C TYR A 724 48.31 6.05 -33.92
N VAL A 725 48.60 7.30 -33.60
CA VAL A 725 49.50 8.12 -34.39
C VAL A 725 50.97 7.72 -34.13
N THR A 726 51.73 7.55 -35.21
CA THR A 726 53.14 7.12 -35.17
C THR A 726 54.11 8.30 -35.32
N ALA A 727 53.78 9.28 -36.15
CA ALA A 727 54.55 10.50 -36.34
C ALA A 727 53.63 11.67 -36.73
N VAL A 728 54.10 12.90 -36.46
CA VAL A 728 53.40 14.15 -36.83
C VAL A 728 54.43 15.13 -37.37
N ASN A 729 54.12 15.73 -38.51
CA ASN A 729 54.89 16.81 -39.12
C ASN A 729 53.94 17.95 -39.54
N GLY A 730 53.83 18.98 -38.71
CA GLY A 730 52.83 20.05 -38.89
C GLY A 730 51.40 19.50 -38.83
N LEU A 731 50.65 19.64 -39.93
CA LEU A 731 49.29 19.10 -40.06
C LEU A 731 49.26 17.70 -40.70
N THR A 732 50.40 17.18 -41.14
CA THR A 732 50.52 15.84 -41.72
C THR A 732 50.77 14.82 -40.62
N VAL A 733 49.96 13.76 -40.60
CA VAL A 733 49.93 12.74 -39.55
C VAL A 733 50.15 11.36 -40.16
N GLU A 734 51.09 10.61 -39.59
CA GLU A 734 51.37 9.21 -39.93
C GLU A 734 50.63 8.25 -38.99
N LEU A 735 49.84 7.37 -39.56
CA LEU A 735 48.93 6.47 -38.86
C LEU A 735 49.50 5.05 -38.75
N SER A 736 49.17 4.34 -37.65
CA SER A 736 49.58 2.95 -37.47
C SER A 736 48.89 1.97 -38.43
N GLN A 737 47.74 2.34 -38.99
CA GLN A 737 46.92 1.51 -39.88
C GLN A 737 46.57 2.27 -41.17
N PRO A 738 46.45 1.58 -42.31
CA PRO A 738 46.07 2.21 -43.58
C PRO A 738 44.60 2.67 -43.54
N VAL A 739 44.32 3.80 -44.18
CA VAL A 739 43.01 4.44 -44.34
C VAL A 739 42.63 4.58 -45.80
N LYS A 740 41.33 4.46 -46.08
CA LYS A 740 40.77 4.57 -47.43
C LYS A 740 39.77 5.71 -47.47
N PHE A 741 40.04 6.69 -48.35
CA PHE A 741 39.12 7.78 -48.62
C PHE A 741 38.08 7.36 -49.67
N THR A 742 36.82 7.67 -49.40
CA THR A 742 35.72 7.52 -50.36
C THR A 742 35.60 8.81 -51.18
N SER A 743 35.54 8.69 -52.50
CA SER A 743 35.40 9.86 -53.39
C SER A 743 34.05 10.55 -53.17
N GLY A 744 34.08 11.88 -52.96
CA GLY A 744 32.88 12.71 -52.77
C GLY A 744 32.43 12.88 -51.32
N ASP A 745 33.03 12.16 -50.36
CA ASP A 745 32.69 12.26 -48.93
C ASP A 745 33.77 12.99 -48.13
N ASP A 746 33.34 13.79 -47.16
CA ASP A 746 34.23 14.35 -46.14
C ASP A 746 34.62 13.27 -45.11
N HIS A 747 35.91 13.23 -44.78
CA HIS A 747 36.46 12.29 -43.82
C HIS A 747 37.00 13.02 -42.60
N TYR A 748 36.83 12.39 -41.45
CA TYR A 748 37.20 12.93 -40.15
C TYR A 748 38.03 11.92 -39.38
N LEU A 749 38.99 12.45 -38.65
CA LEU A 749 39.79 11.72 -37.71
C LEU A 749 39.35 12.15 -36.31
N VAL A 750 38.77 11.21 -35.57
CA VAL A 750 38.37 11.40 -34.17
C VAL A 750 39.56 11.00 -33.30
N LEU A 751 40.26 12.01 -32.80
CA LEU A 751 41.40 11.90 -31.89
C LEU A 751 40.91 11.74 -30.45
N LYS A 752 41.57 10.86 -29.71
CA LYS A 752 41.36 10.70 -28.27
C LYS A 752 42.26 11.66 -27.49
N LEU A 753 41.65 12.49 -26.64
CA LEU A 753 42.35 13.43 -25.77
C LEU A 753 42.83 12.71 -24.49
N ARG A 754 43.79 13.31 -23.77
CA ARG A 754 44.34 12.70 -22.54
C ARG A 754 43.35 12.63 -21.38
N ASP A 755 42.34 13.48 -21.37
CA ASP A 755 41.25 13.48 -20.38
C ASP A 755 40.17 12.43 -20.67
N GLY A 756 40.34 11.62 -21.73
CA GLY A 756 39.37 10.63 -22.21
C GLY A 756 38.34 11.20 -23.18
N GLY A 757 38.32 12.52 -23.37
CA GLY A 757 37.49 13.22 -24.34
C GLY A 757 37.88 12.93 -25.79
N VAL A 758 37.16 13.55 -26.72
CA VAL A 758 37.39 13.36 -28.15
C VAL A 758 37.46 14.68 -28.90
N GLN A 759 38.27 14.71 -29.95
CA GLN A 759 38.32 15.81 -30.89
C GLN A 759 38.13 15.26 -32.31
N SER A 760 37.15 15.78 -33.05
CA SER A 760 36.99 15.49 -34.47
C SER A 760 37.71 16.53 -35.31
N VAL A 761 38.56 16.09 -36.25
CA VAL A 761 39.28 16.96 -37.19
C VAL A 761 39.04 16.47 -38.61
N ARG A 762 38.65 17.37 -39.52
CA ARG A 762 38.51 17.03 -40.95
C ARG A 762 39.89 16.76 -41.55
N VAL A 763 39.97 15.74 -42.40
CA VAL A 763 41.22 15.28 -43.01
C VAL A 763 41.10 15.09 -44.51
N VAL A 764 42.20 15.31 -45.23
CA VAL A 764 42.36 15.05 -46.66
C VAL A 764 43.47 14.00 -46.88
N PRO A 765 43.47 13.27 -48.01
CA PRO A 765 44.47 12.24 -48.28
C PRO A 765 45.89 12.81 -48.32
N GLY A 766 46.84 12.12 -47.67
CA GLY A 766 48.27 12.39 -47.77
C GLY A 766 48.92 11.65 -48.95
N ALA A 767 50.25 11.51 -48.90
CA ALA A 767 51.03 10.90 -49.97
C ALA A 767 50.82 9.38 -50.14
N HIS A 768 50.37 8.69 -49.09
CA HIS A 768 50.07 7.26 -49.10
C HIS A 768 48.93 6.93 -48.12
N ASP A 769 48.48 5.68 -48.11
CA ASP A 769 47.32 5.20 -47.36
C ASP A 769 47.43 5.30 -45.83
N ARG A 770 48.62 5.51 -45.27
CA ARG A 770 48.86 5.74 -43.83
C ARG A 770 49.07 7.20 -43.46
N GLN A 771 49.04 8.09 -44.45
CA GLN A 771 49.28 9.51 -44.23
C GLN A 771 48.01 10.31 -44.48
N VAL A 772 47.68 11.18 -43.53
CA VAL A 772 46.54 12.10 -43.65
C VAL A 772 46.97 13.52 -43.34
N ILE A 773 46.31 14.51 -43.94
CA ILE A 773 46.57 15.92 -43.69
C ILE A 773 45.34 16.51 -42.98
N MET A 774 45.53 17.01 -41.76
CA MET A 774 44.50 17.69 -40.99
C MET A 774 44.22 19.09 -41.56
N THR A 775 42.96 19.53 -41.56
CA THR A 775 42.61 20.89 -42.01
C THR A 775 42.74 21.96 -40.92
N SER A 776 42.90 21.55 -39.67
CA SER A 776 43.07 22.43 -38.52
C SER A 776 44.03 21.83 -37.50
N VAL A 777 44.64 22.70 -36.69
CA VAL A 777 45.53 22.29 -35.59
C VAL A 777 44.70 21.58 -34.51
N PRO A 778 45.13 20.41 -34.02
CA PRO A 778 44.45 19.74 -32.92
C PRO A 778 44.53 20.58 -31.64
N GLN A 779 43.51 20.48 -30.79
CA GLN A 779 43.41 21.24 -29.53
C GLN A 779 44.49 20.82 -28.55
N GLU A 780 44.81 19.52 -28.54
CA GLU A 780 45.91 18.95 -27.78
C GLU A 780 47.01 18.48 -28.73
N ALA A 781 48.27 18.67 -28.33
CA ALA A 781 49.40 18.16 -29.09
C ALA A 781 49.37 16.62 -29.14
N ILE A 782 49.40 16.07 -30.36
CA ILE A 782 49.42 14.63 -30.59
C ILE A 782 50.68 14.02 -29.97
N TYR A 783 50.49 13.00 -29.15
CA TYR A 783 51.57 12.31 -28.46
C TYR A 783 51.96 11.01 -29.17
N THR A 784 53.21 10.93 -29.61
CA THR A 784 53.76 9.78 -30.36
C THR A 784 54.89 9.04 -29.61
N GLY A 785 55.26 9.52 -28.42
CA GLY A 785 56.31 8.94 -27.59
C GLY A 785 55.93 7.61 -26.93
N ASN A 786 56.87 7.01 -26.18
CA ASN A 786 56.69 5.70 -25.55
C ASN A 786 56.47 5.75 -24.03
N SER A 787 56.55 6.92 -23.38
CA SER A 787 56.36 7.04 -21.93
C SER A 787 54.89 7.15 -21.49
N ALA A 788 53.94 7.20 -22.43
CA ALA A 788 52.51 7.23 -22.18
C ALA A 788 51.75 6.57 -23.35
N LEU A 789 50.43 6.42 -23.23
CA LEU A 789 49.59 5.96 -24.35
C LEU A 789 49.68 6.95 -25.51
N LYS A 790 50.03 6.45 -26.70
CA LYS A 790 50.02 7.25 -27.93
C LYS A 790 48.60 7.70 -28.24
N THR A 791 48.45 8.87 -28.86
CA THR A 791 47.13 9.39 -29.24
C THR A 791 46.44 8.41 -30.17
N GLU A 792 45.31 7.87 -29.71
CA GLU A 792 44.47 6.95 -30.47
C GLU A 792 43.56 7.71 -31.43
N PHE A 793 43.20 7.06 -32.53
CA PHE A 793 42.30 7.63 -33.53
C PHE A 793 41.26 6.63 -34.04
N SER A 794 40.11 7.17 -34.45
CA SER A 794 39.14 6.49 -35.33
C SER A 794 38.96 7.32 -36.61
N PHE A 795 39.07 6.68 -37.78
CA PHE A 795 38.91 7.32 -39.09
C PHE A 795 37.61 6.90 -39.78
N GLY A 796 36.92 7.86 -40.38
CA GLY A 796 35.65 7.62 -41.06
C GLY A 796 35.01 8.84 -41.67
N ASN A 797 34.04 8.62 -42.56
CA ASN A 797 33.03 9.63 -42.90
C ASN A 797 31.99 9.74 -41.77
N GLU A 798 31.11 10.75 -41.85
CA GLU A 798 30.10 11.00 -40.82
C GLU A 798 29.18 9.78 -40.59
N ALA A 799 28.74 9.11 -41.66
CA ALA A 799 27.89 7.93 -41.57
C ALA A 799 28.55 6.77 -40.78
N ARG A 800 29.85 6.55 -40.97
CA ARG A 800 30.61 5.55 -40.22
C ARG A 800 30.70 5.91 -38.75
N HIS A 801 31.06 7.16 -38.44
CA HIS A 801 31.17 7.63 -37.05
C HIS A 801 29.83 7.53 -36.33
N ASN A 802 28.73 7.93 -36.98
CA ASN A 802 27.38 7.78 -36.44
C ASN A 802 27.01 6.30 -36.19
N ALA A 803 27.40 5.38 -37.07
CA ALA A 803 27.15 3.94 -36.89
C ALA A 803 27.97 3.29 -35.76
N GLN A 804 28.98 3.98 -35.23
CA GLN A 804 29.80 3.53 -34.09
C GLN A 804 29.32 4.11 -32.75
N MET A 805 28.32 4.99 -32.77
CA MET A 805 27.78 5.62 -31.56
C MET A 805 26.94 4.63 -30.75
N ILE A 806 27.34 4.43 -29.50
CA ILE A 806 26.72 3.53 -28.54
C ILE A 806 26.32 4.31 -27.30
N LEU A 807 25.07 4.19 -26.90
CA LEU A 807 24.57 4.68 -25.62
C LEU A 807 24.93 3.66 -24.53
N VAL A 808 25.75 4.07 -23.56
CA VAL A 808 26.18 3.20 -22.46
C VAL A 808 24.98 2.82 -21.60
N SER A 809 24.84 1.54 -21.30
CA SER A 809 23.86 1.00 -20.37
C SER A 809 24.49 0.70 -19.02
N THR A 810 25.57 -0.09 -19.00
CA THR A 810 26.23 -0.50 -17.76
C THR A 810 27.71 -0.33 -17.86
N VAL A 811 28.30 -0.07 -16.69
CA VAL A 811 29.73 0.07 -16.48
C VAL A 811 30.03 -0.74 -15.22
N ASP A 812 30.55 -1.94 -15.41
CA ASP A 812 30.83 -2.90 -14.34
C ASP A 812 32.35 -3.03 -14.19
N PRO A 813 32.95 -2.50 -13.10
CA PRO A 813 34.37 -2.67 -12.83
C PRO A 813 34.70 -4.16 -12.59
N GLY A 814 35.76 -4.65 -13.23
CA GLY A 814 36.32 -5.98 -13.00
C GLY A 814 37.56 -5.96 -12.11
N ASP A 815 38.00 -7.15 -11.68
CA ASP A 815 39.10 -7.29 -10.71
C ASP A 815 40.49 -6.94 -11.29
N ASP A 816 40.68 -7.08 -12.60
CA ASP A 816 41.97 -6.93 -13.28
C ASP A 816 42.21 -5.54 -13.90
N ARG A 817 41.76 -4.46 -13.24
CA ARG A 817 41.81 -3.07 -13.79
C ARG A 817 41.16 -2.94 -15.18
N THR A 818 40.16 -3.77 -15.44
CA THR A 818 39.35 -3.73 -16.64
C THR A 818 37.92 -3.34 -16.28
N VAL A 819 37.18 -2.83 -17.25
CA VAL A 819 35.80 -2.39 -17.05
C VAL A 819 34.93 -2.97 -18.14
N LYS A 820 33.92 -3.75 -17.74
CA LYS A 820 32.94 -4.30 -18.68
C LYS A 820 31.89 -3.24 -18.97
N ILE A 821 31.77 -2.87 -20.24
CA ILE A 821 30.80 -1.90 -20.71
C ILE A 821 29.76 -2.62 -21.56
N THR A 822 28.49 -2.32 -21.30
CA THR A 822 27.38 -2.72 -22.18
C THR A 822 26.65 -1.49 -22.68
N GLY A 823 26.09 -1.54 -23.88
CA GLY A 823 25.34 -0.44 -24.45
C GLY A 823 24.53 -0.83 -25.69
N PHE A 824 23.76 0.12 -26.21
CA PHE A 824 22.93 -0.04 -27.40
C PHE A 824 23.30 1.00 -28.46
N ASN A 825 22.87 0.81 -29.71
CA ASN A 825 23.00 1.87 -30.71
C ASN A 825 22.37 3.18 -30.20
N TYR A 826 23.09 4.28 -30.40
CA TYR A 826 22.53 5.61 -30.25
C TYR A 826 21.76 5.97 -31.51
N ASP A 827 20.55 6.51 -31.34
CA ASP A 827 19.77 7.12 -32.41
C ASP A 827 19.19 8.45 -31.90
N LYS A 828 19.30 9.50 -32.72
CA LYS A 828 18.73 10.81 -32.38
C LYS A 828 17.19 10.76 -32.27
N ASP A 829 16.56 9.82 -32.97
CA ASP A 829 15.11 9.69 -33.01
C ASP A 829 14.54 9.07 -31.72
N PHE A 830 15.39 8.61 -30.79
CA PHE A 830 14.97 8.31 -29.41
C PHE A 830 14.25 9.49 -28.75
N TYR A 831 14.65 10.71 -29.10
CA TYR A 831 14.18 11.97 -28.52
C TYR A 831 13.20 12.73 -29.43
N LYS A 832 12.75 12.09 -30.52
CA LYS A 832 11.95 12.74 -31.57
C LYS A 832 10.71 13.48 -31.05
N PHE A 833 10.12 12.98 -29.96
CA PHE A 833 8.87 13.50 -29.41
C PHE A 833 9.06 14.41 -28.19
N ASP A 834 10.29 14.65 -27.75
CA ASP A 834 10.54 15.44 -26.53
C ASP A 834 10.15 16.91 -26.69
N ASN A 835 10.29 17.47 -27.90
CA ASN A 835 9.87 18.83 -28.23
C ASN A 835 8.48 18.89 -28.87
N VAL A 836 7.76 17.77 -28.92
CA VAL A 836 6.41 17.73 -29.46
C VAL A 836 5.45 18.08 -28.32
N PRO A 837 4.66 19.17 -28.45
CA PRO A 837 3.65 19.45 -27.46
C PRO A 837 2.64 18.28 -27.48
N PRO A 838 2.29 17.71 -26.31
CA PRO A 838 1.27 16.69 -26.27
C PRO A 838 -0.01 17.29 -26.85
N PHE A 839 -0.58 16.63 -27.87
CA PHE A 839 -1.90 17.02 -28.35
C PHE A 839 -2.85 16.93 -27.16
N GLY A 840 -3.39 18.07 -26.74
CA GLY A 840 -4.47 18.08 -25.79
C GLY A 840 -5.61 17.30 -26.42
N ARG A 841 -5.89 16.10 -25.90
CA ARG A 841 -7.28 15.66 -25.85
C ARG A 841 -7.97 16.65 -24.93
N ALA A 842 -8.36 17.79 -25.49
CA ALA A 842 -9.53 18.47 -24.98
C ALA A 842 -10.62 17.40 -25.06
N PHE A 843 -10.92 16.77 -23.92
CA PHE A 843 -12.28 16.29 -23.74
C PHE A 843 -13.16 17.49 -24.08
N SER A 844 -13.94 17.31 -25.13
CA SER A 844 -14.98 18.21 -25.59
C SER A 844 -15.59 18.96 -24.40
N ASN A 845 -15.50 20.29 -24.39
CA ASN A 845 -16.39 21.18 -23.63
C ASN A 845 -17.84 21.10 -24.18
N GLY A 846 -18.30 19.90 -24.52
CA GLY A 846 -19.57 19.64 -25.18
C GLY A 846 -20.45 18.76 -24.31
N PHE A 847 -20.66 19.18 -23.08
CA PHE A 847 -21.89 18.96 -22.31
C PHE A 847 -22.04 20.11 -21.31
N ASP A 848 -21.93 21.34 -21.81
CA ASP A 848 -22.60 22.47 -21.18
C ASP A 848 -24.01 22.49 -21.76
N ASN A 849 -24.87 21.60 -21.24
CA ASN A 849 -26.29 21.66 -21.56
C ASN A 849 -26.84 22.86 -20.83
N GLY A 850 -26.83 23.99 -21.51
CA GLY A 850 -27.67 25.13 -21.19
C GLY A 850 -29.13 24.68 -21.08
N PHE A 851 -29.56 24.47 -19.84
CA PHE A 851 -30.93 24.65 -19.40
C PHE A 851 -30.86 25.34 -18.05
N ASN A 852 -31.60 26.46 -17.97
CA ASN A 852 -31.94 27.17 -16.75
C ASN A 852 -32.42 26.24 -15.64
#